data_AF-A0A7V2H7D7-F1
#
_entry.id   AF-A0A7V2H7D7-F1
#
_cell.length_a   1.000
_cell.length_b   1.000
_cell.length_c   1.000
_cell.angle_alpha   90.00
_cell.angle_beta   90.00
_cell.angle_gamma   90.00
#
_symmetry.space_group_name_H-M   'P 1'
#
loop_
_entity.id
_entity.type
_entity.pdbx_description
1 polymer ?
#
loop_
_entity_poly.entity_id
_entity_poly.type
_entity_poly.pdbx_seq_one_letter_code
_entity_poly.pdbx_strand_id
1 'polypeptide(L)'
;MKITRRFTKAGQDVYNSVEWDLRDSRIANPDGSVVFEMKNAEIPKSWSQLATDIMVSKYFRKAGVPQKDEAGNVLRDKEGNVITGPEKSARQVVHRLAGCWRHWGETHGYFDSADDAQAFYDELAYMLLHQMCAPNSPQWFNTGLNWAYGITGPAQGHYFCDPKTGALSKSKDAYSHPQPHACQPFHALVSTPKGPIPIGEIVTNKLVGLEVFDGSGDGAGTTRVKAVKSNGEKPVFRIVLKNGISIEATADHLVWAIDEHRPAGHWVRVDALQTGQRMQLSTVTSVSEPSEELTAVECGLVGWLQGDGFVGQYTEGTNQSLTLEFMTVDDDEHQFVLRGIARVFEGVHYKVRTVESQNPQLTIRRIRLYGEKLRPFVETYQLLREGEELAVPPAVLRAGSDAQRAYLSALFQTDGCVRLRDRGSRTSDFVLTTTSLPLARGVQALLLNHGIYSRVQQGTEKRSNRRVPYFVSIGYAQARSAFRERINFISTNKRNKAEVACGSEFPGKDLPALRQELIQRIELVGTQPVYDIQTESGQYLSNNVVVHNCFIQSVNDDLVNPGGIMDLWTREARLFKYGSGTGSNFSKLRGEDEPLSGGGKSSGLMSFLRIGDRAAGAIKSGGTTRRAAKMVCLDLDHPDIEQFVNWKVREELKVAAMVEGLKVLPAAQRELAEKLGLRLNYDFNGEAYYTVSGQNSNNSVRIPNRFFKALEEDGDWELTRRTDGKVAKRIKARELWDQIAFAAWRCADPGVQYDDTINQWHTCPKSGRINASNPCVTGDTRVLHPGGIWRRIDQMIHL
;
A
#
# COMPACT_ATOMS: atom_id res chain seq x y z
N MET A 1 36.11 -5.49 -3.48
CA MET A 1 35.79 -6.08 -4.80
C MET A 1 36.89 -5.71 -5.78
N LYS A 2 37.68 -6.70 -6.16
CA LYS A 2 38.63 -6.61 -7.26
C LYS A 2 37.91 -6.71 -8.61
N ILE A 3 38.20 -5.80 -9.53
CA ILE A 3 37.60 -5.76 -10.87
C ILE A 3 38.65 -6.08 -11.91
N THR A 4 38.46 -7.20 -12.60
CA THR A 4 39.32 -7.58 -13.73
C THR A 4 38.79 -6.92 -14.99
N ARG A 5 39.60 -6.07 -15.63
CA ARG A 5 39.28 -5.49 -16.94
C ARG A 5 39.19 -6.59 -18.00
N ARG A 6 38.12 -6.59 -18.78
CA ARG A 6 37.85 -7.56 -19.85
C ARG A 6 37.78 -6.87 -21.21
N PHE A 7 37.12 -5.72 -21.27
CA PHE A 7 36.89 -4.97 -22.51
C PHE A 7 37.75 -3.72 -22.63
N THR A 8 38.21 -3.18 -21.50
CA THR A 8 38.89 -1.89 -21.43
C THR A 8 40.36 -2.00 -21.04
N LYS A 9 41.12 -0.94 -21.31
CA LYS A 9 42.52 -0.80 -20.87
C LYS A 9 42.66 0.41 -19.97
N ALA A 10 43.49 0.30 -18.94
CA ALA A 10 43.75 1.41 -18.02
C ALA A 10 44.32 2.63 -18.78
N GLY A 11 43.85 3.82 -18.42
CA GLY A 11 44.27 5.10 -19.03
C GLY A 11 43.65 5.42 -20.38
N GLN A 12 42.78 4.56 -20.93
CA GLN A 12 42.05 4.85 -22.17
C GLN A 12 40.65 5.41 -21.87
N ASP A 13 40.25 6.45 -22.61
CA ASP A 13 38.87 6.94 -22.56
C ASP A 13 37.94 5.93 -23.23
N VAL A 14 37.06 5.32 -22.44
CA VAL A 14 36.07 4.34 -22.87
C VAL A 14 35.16 4.87 -23.98
N TYR A 15 34.87 6.17 -24.02
CA TYR A 15 33.98 6.72 -25.04
C TYR A 15 34.61 6.79 -26.44
N ASN A 16 35.93 6.60 -26.53
CA ASN A 16 36.64 6.43 -27.80
C ASN A 16 36.52 5.00 -28.35
N SER A 17 35.84 4.09 -27.63
CA SER A 17 35.57 2.72 -28.11
C SER A 17 34.47 2.64 -29.18
N VAL A 18 33.76 3.74 -29.44
CA VAL A 18 32.72 3.83 -30.48
C VAL A 18 32.87 5.12 -31.31
N GLU A 19 32.46 5.06 -32.57
CA GLU A 19 32.24 6.25 -33.40
C GLU A 19 30.90 6.90 -33.03
N TRP A 20 30.83 8.23 -33.09
CA TRP A 20 29.65 9.01 -32.73
C TRP A 20 29.00 9.62 -33.96
N ASP A 21 27.67 9.73 -33.92
CA ASP A 21 26.84 10.25 -34.99
C ASP A 21 25.77 11.17 -34.42
N LEU A 22 25.34 12.18 -35.21
CA LEU A 22 24.26 13.09 -34.84
C LEU A 22 22.99 12.65 -35.54
N ARG A 23 21.96 12.29 -34.76
CA ARG A 23 20.70 11.78 -35.30
C ARG A 23 19.50 12.51 -34.77
N ASP A 24 18.52 12.66 -35.65
CA ASP A 24 17.21 13.18 -35.30
C ASP A 24 16.34 12.05 -34.75
N SER A 25 15.59 12.34 -33.70
CA SER A 25 14.56 11.45 -33.17
C SER A 25 13.20 12.14 -33.27
N ARG A 26 12.24 11.47 -33.91
CA ARG A 26 10.90 12.00 -34.14
C ARG A 26 9.86 10.91 -33.86
N ILE A 27 8.98 11.18 -32.90
CA ILE A 27 7.81 10.34 -32.62
C ILE A 27 6.59 11.00 -33.23
N ALA A 28 5.84 10.24 -34.03
CA ALA A 28 4.57 10.67 -34.61
C ALA A 28 3.40 9.76 -34.16
N ASN A 29 2.19 10.32 -34.15
CA ASN A 29 0.96 9.58 -33.98
C ASN A 29 0.62 8.77 -35.24
N PRO A 30 -0.31 7.79 -35.16
CA PRO A 30 -0.76 7.01 -36.32
C PRO A 30 -1.38 7.86 -37.46
N ASP A 31 -1.79 9.09 -37.17
CA ASP A 31 -2.31 10.07 -38.14
C ASP A 31 -1.20 10.93 -38.77
N GLY A 32 0.07 10.74 -38.39
CA GLY A 32 1.23 11.48 -38.90
C GLY A 32 1.60 12.75 -38.13
N SER A 33 0.82 13.16 -37.12
CA SER A 33 1.13 14.34 -36.29
C SER A 33 2.33 14.10 -35.36
N VAL A 34 3.19 15.12 -35.16
CA VAL A 34 4.41 14.98 -34.37
C VAL A 34 4.11 15.12 -32.87
N VAL A 35 4.51 14.09 -32.11
CA VAL A 35 4.38 14.05 -30.64
C VAL A 35 5.63 14.60 -29.96
N PHE A 36 6.80 14.32 -30.52
CA PHE A 36 8.09 14.72 -29.96
C PHE A 36 9.14 14.74 -31.08
N GLU A 37 10.02 15.74 -31.06
CA GLU A 37 11.17 15.82 -31.96
C GLU A 37 12.39 16.37 -31.20
N MET A 38 13.54 15.75 -31.40
CA MET A 38 14.84 16.28 -30.98
C MET A 38 15.83 16.08 -32.11
N LYS A 39 16.49 17.16 -32.51
CA LYS A 39 17.47 17.15 -33.59
C LYS A 39 18.88 17.01 -33.06
N ASN A 40 19.74 16.40 -33.86
CA ASN A 40 21.19 16.27 -33.60
C ASN A 40 21.51 15.66 -32.22
N ALA A 41 20.80 14.60 -31.82
CA ALA A 41 21.17 13.83 -30.64
C ALA A 41 22.44 13.02 -30.92
N GLU A 42 23.44 13.14 -30.06
CA GLU A 42 24.73 12.44 -30.20
C GLU A 42 24.60 11.01 -29.67
N ILE A 43 24.71 10.03 -30.55
CA ILE A 43 24.50 8.60 -30.28
C ILE A 43 25.65 7.80 -30.92
N PRO A 44 26.04 6.63 -30.37
CA PRO A 44 26.99 5.77 -31.06
C PRO A 44 26.46 5.38 -32.45
N LYS A 45 27.32 5.48 -33.46
CA LYS A 45 26.98 5.19 -34.87
C LYS A 45 26.48 3.76 -35.09
N SER A 46 26.92 2.82 -34.26
CA SER A 46 26.50 1.41 -34.30
C SER A 46 25.06 1.18 -33.82
N TRP A 47 24.45 2.12 -33.10
CA TRP A 47 23.09 1.95 -32.60
C TRP A 47 22.09 2.03 -33.76
N SER A 48 20.96 1.34 -33.65
CA SER A 48 19.88 1.46 -34.63
C SER A 48 19.08 2.75 -34.43
N GLN A 49 18.33 3.18 -35.45
CA GLN A 49 17.40 4.32 -35.31
C GLN A 49 16.37 4.07 -34.19
N LEU A 50 15.88 2.82 -34.05
CA LEU A 50 14.97 2.46 -32.97
C LEU A 50 15.61 2.66 -31.58
N ALA A 51 16.88 2.28 -31.41
CA ALA A 51 17.62 2.50 -30.17
C ALA A 51 17.83 4.00 -29.89
N THR A 52 18.15 4.79 -30.93
CA THR A 52 18.17 6.26 -30.87
C THR A 52 16.84 6.81 -30.38
N ASP A 53 15.73 6.41 -31.00
CA ASP A 53 14.40 6.92 -30.65
C ASP A 53 13.98 6.55 -29.23
N ILE A 54 14.29 5.34 -28.78
CA ILE A 54 14.04 4.91 -27.39
C ILE A 54 14.89 5.74 -26.43
N MET A 55 16.20 5.83 -26.66
CA MET A 55 17.12 6.56 -25.79
C MET A 55 16.70 8.02 -25.66
N VAL A 56 16.49 8.69 -26.78
CA VAL A 56 16.16 10.11 -26.82
C VAL A 56 14.77 10.34 -26.24
N SER A 57 13.74 9.61 -26.68
CA SER A 57 12.38 9.90 -26.24
C SER A 57 12.10 9.50 -24.79
N LYS A 58 12.71 8.42 -24.30
CA LYS A 58 12.42 7.86 -22.97
C LYS A 58 13.44 8.28 -21.92
N TYR A 59 14.73 8.22 -22.23
CA TYR A 59 15.77 8.20 -21.19
C TYR A 59 16.55 9.49 -21.05
N PHE A 60 16.64 10.30 -22.10
CA PHE A 60 17.21 11.64 -21.97
C PHE A 60 16.38 12.45 -20.98
N ARG A 61 17.05 12.96 -19.95
CA ARG A 61 16.51 14.02 -19.08
C ARG A 61 16.26 15.23 -19.96
N LYS A 62 15.12 15.87 -19.74
CA LYS A 62 14.60 16.83 -20.71
C LYS A 62 14.74 18.29 -20.30
N ALA A 63 14.99 18.56 -19.03
CA ALA A 63 15.34 19.86 -18.51
C ALA A 63 16.19 19.73 -17.23
N GLY A 64 16.79 20.85 -16.81
CA GLY A 64 17.58 20.95 -15.58
C GLY A 64 19.03 20.50 -15.70
N VAL A 65 19.47 20.07 -16.89
CA VAL A 65 20.86 19.61 -17.13
C VAL A 65 21.73 20.83 -17.47
N PRO A 66 22.81 21.11 -16.72
CA PRO A 66 23.74 22.19 -17.04
C PRO A 66 24.28 22.08 -18.47
N GLN A 67 24.10 23.13 -19.27
CA GLN A 67 24.61 23.18 -20.63
C GLN A 67 26.08 23.60 -20.62
N LYS A 68 26.86 23.04 -21.54
CA LYS A 68 28.30 23.28 -21.66
C LYS A 68 28.66 23.82 -23.03
N ASP A 69 29.73 24.61 -23.10
CA ASP A 69 30.36 25.00 -24.37
C ASP A 69 31.17 23.83 -24.98
N GLU A 70 31.74 24.06 -26.17
CA GLU A 70 32.57 23.06 -26.87
C GLU A 70 33.84 22.68 -26.09
N ALA A 71 34.29 23.53 -25.16
CA ALA A 71 35.43 23.26 -24.28
C ALA A 71 35.02 22.55 -22.97
N GLY A 72 33.72 22.28 -22.77
CA GLY A 72 33.18 21.58 -21.61
C GLY A 72 32.89 22.48 -20.39
N ASN A 73 33.03 23.80 -20.52
CA ASN A 73 32.73 24.75 -19.45
C ASN A 73 31.23 24.98 -19.34
N VAL A 74 30.72 25.12 -18.11
CA VAL A 74 29.29 25.36 -17.85
C VAL A 74 28.90 26.76 -18.35
N LEU A 75 27.90 26.82 -19.21
CA LEU A 75 27.34 28.06 -19.74
C LEU A 75 26.58 28.80 -18.64
N ARG A 76 26.76 30.12 -18.58
CA ARG A 76 26.05 31.00 -17.65
C ARG A 76 25.32 32.11 -18.39
N ASP A 77 24.17 32.53 -17.88
CA ASP A 77 23.44 33.69 -18.38
C ASP A 77 24.13 35.01 -17.98
N LYS A 78 23.57 36.14 -18.39
CA LYS A 78 24.14 37.48 -18.15
C LYS A 78 24.15 37.83 -16.65
N GLU A 79 23.31 37.16 -15.88
CA GLU A 79 23.13 37.29 -14.44
C GLU A 79 24.02 36.31 -13.65
N GLY A 80 24.78 35.45 -14.34
CA GLY A 80 25.72 34.50 -13.75
C GLY A 80 25.12 33.15 -13.36
N ASN A 81 23.83 32.89 -13.62
CA ASN A 81 23.18 31.62 -13.34
C ASN A 81 23.54 30.57 -14.39
N VAL A 82 23.55 29.30 -14.00
CA VAL A 82 23.84 28.19 -14.91
C VAL A 82 22.69 28.02 -15.91
N ILE A 83 23.01 28.02 -17.20
CA ILE A 83 22.05 27.70 -18.26
C ILE A 83 21.79 26.20 -18.22
N THR A 84 20.51 25.81 -18.14
CA THR A 84 20.09 24.41 -18.12
C THR A 84 19.24 24.03 -19.34
N GLY A 85 19.17 22.74 -19.65
CA GLY A 85 18.46 22.21 -20.81
C GLY A 85 18.32 20.69 -20.77
N PRO A 86 17.99 20.03 -21.90
CA PRO A 86 17.95 18.57 -21.98
C PRO A 86 19.35 17.95 -22.06
N GLU A 87 19.43 16.65 -21.78
CA GLU A 87 20.50 15.78 -22.29
C GLU A 87 20.41 15.76 -23.83
N LYS A 88 21.57 15.76 -24.48
CA LYS A 88 21.72 15.74 -25.95
C LYS A 88 22.58 14.57 -26.43
N SER A 89 23.19 13.83 -25.51
CA SER A 89 24.12 12.74 -25.84
C SER A 89 23.90 11.49 -25.00
N ALA A 90 24.00 10.32 -25.61
CA ALA A 90 24.05 9.07 -24.87
C ALA A 90 25.27 8.99 -23.93
N ARG A 91 26.35 9.74 -24.20
CA ARG A 91 27.50 9.87 -23.28
C ARG A 91 27.06 10.34 -21.91
N GLN A 92 26.20 11.37 -21.87
CA GLN A 92 25.70 11.97 -20.65
C GLN A 92 24.91 10.96 -19.81
N VAL A 93 24.03 10.20 -20.46
CA VAL A 93 23.23 9.14 -19.82
C VAL A 93 24.13 8.04 -19.28
N VAL A 94 25.05 7.51 -20.09
CA VAL A 94 25.97 6.45 -19.67
C VAL A 94 26.86 6.92 -18.52
N HIS A 95 27.36 8.15 -18.59
CA HIS A 95 28.18 8.75 -17.55
C HIS A 95 27.44 8.83 -16.22
N ARG A 96 26.22 9.38 -16.21
CA ARG A 96 25.47 9.52 -14.95
C ARG A 96 25.09 8.18 -14.35
N LEU A 97 24.87 7.14 -15.16
CA LEU A 97 24.62 5.79 -14.66
C LEU A 97 25.89 5.17 -14.06
N ALA A 98 26.89 4.92 -14.90
CA ALA A 98 28.12 4.23 -14.51
C ALA A 98 28.88 5.00 -13.41
N GLY A 99 28.91 6.33 -13.52
CA GLY A 99 29.57 7.20 -12.56
C GLY A 99 28.87 7.25 -11.21
N CYS A 100 27.54 7.29 -11.18
CA CYS A 100 26.79 7.25 -9.93
C CYS A 100 26.94 5.89 -9.23
N TRP A 101 26.91 4.78 -9.97
CA TRP A 101 27.15 3.44 -9.41
C TRP A 101 28.57 3.29 -8.86
N ARG A 102 29.58 3.77 -9.61
CA ARG A 102 30.96 3.84 -9.12
C ARG A 102 31.04 4.66 -7.83
N HIS A 103 30.47 5.86 -7.82
CA HIS A 103 30.50 6.75 -6.68
C HIS A 103 29.88 6.11 -5.43
N TRP A 104 28.75 5.40 -5.58
CA TRP A 104 28.17 4.63 -4.47
C TRP A 104 29.10 3.51 -4.00
N GLY A 105 29.70 2.75 -4.92
CA GLY A 105 30.64 1.69 -4.57
C GLY A 105 31.88 2.23 -3.82
N GLU A 106 32.43 3.37 -4.25
CA GLU A 106 33.53 4.05 -3.56
C GLU A 106 33.12 4.53 -2.17
N THR A 107 31.97 5.22 -2.09
CA THR A 107 31.44 5.78 -0.82
C THR A 107 31.16 4.72 0.23
N HIS A 108 30.83 3.51 -0.19
CA HIS A 108 30.51 2.38 0.67
C HIS A 108 31.63 1.33 0.77
N GLY A 109 32.82 1.62 0.24
CA GLY A 109 34.01 0.78 0.40
C GLY A 109 33.93 -0.56 -0.32
N TYR A 110 33.24 -0.63 -1.47
CA TYR A 110 33.06 -1.88 -2.19
C TYR A 110 34.28 -2.29 -3.01
N PHE A 111 35.12 -1.35 -3.42
CA PHE A 111 36.28 -1.64 -4.28
C PHE A 111 37.54 -1.87 -3.45
N ASP A 112 38.40 -2.81 -3.89
CA ASP A 112 39.67 -3.08 -3.19
C ASP A 112 40.68 -1.94 -3.41
N SER A 113 40.56 -1.21 -4.53
CA SER A 113 41.39 -0.05 -4.87
C SER A 113 40.63 0.99 -5.72
N ALA A 114 41.20 2.18 -5.87
CA ALA A 114 40.69 3.20 -6.79
C ALA A 114 40.76 2.74 -8.26
N ASP A 115 41.76 1.92 -8.61
CA ASP A 115 41.89 1.35 -9.95
C ASP A 115 40.74 0.36 -10.25
N ASP A 116 40.28 -0.40 -9.25
CA ASP A 116 39.12 -1.26 -9.38
C ASP A 116 37.82 -0.45 -9.58
N ALA A 117 37.68 0.69 -8.89
CA ALA A 117 36.55 1.59 -9.07
C ALA A 117 36.53 2.22 -10.48
N GLN A 118 37.69 2.62 -11.00
CA GLN A 118 37.82 3.10 -12.36
C GLN A 118 37.56 1.98 -13.39
N ALA A 119 38.08 0.78 -13.15
CA ALA A 119 37.82 -0.37 -14.00
C ALA A 119 36.33 -0.72 -14.04
N PHE A 120 35.62 -0.65 -12.90
CA PHE A 120 34.17 -0.84 -12.84
C PHE A 120 33.42 0.16 -13.71
N TYR A 121 33.78 1.45 -13.63
CA TYR A 121 33.18 2.49 -14.48
C TYR A 121 33.46 2.22 -15.96
N ASP A 122 34.71 1.96 -16.32
CA ASP A 122 35.11 1.78 -17.72
C ASP A 122 34.43 0.55 -18.33
N GLU A 123 34.41 -0.58 -17.63
CA GLU A 123 33.76 -1.81 -18.11
C GLU A 123 32.25 -1.63 -18.28
N LEU A 124 31.57 -0.99 -17.32
CA LEU A 124 30.12 -0.74 -17.43
C LEU A 124 29.79 0.27 -18.52
N ALA A 125 30.56 1.34 -18.64
CA ALA A 125 30.37 2.32 -19.70
C ALA A 125 30.56 1.67 -21.08
N TYR A 126 31.59 0.83 -21.22
CA TYR A 126 31.81 0.04 -22.43
C TYR A 126 30.58 -0.85 -22.71
N MET A 127 30.15 -1.65 -21.73
CA MET A 127 29.03 -2.56 -21.90
C MET A 127 27.72 -1.83 -22.26
N LEU A 128 27.47 -0.64 -21.72
CA LEU A 128 26.31 0.18 -22.08
C LEU A 128 26.43 0.75 -23.51
N LEU A 129 27.61 1.26 -23.89
CA LEU A 129 27.86 1.82 -25.23
C LEU A 129 27.76 0.76 -26.33
N HIS A 130 28.22 -0.45 -26.05
CA HIS A 130 28.20 -1.60 -26.97
C HIS A 130 26.92 -2.44 -26.83
N GLN A 131 25.91 -1.96 -26.11
CA GLN A 131 24.60 -2.63 -25.90
C GLN A 131 24.72 -4.08 -25.39
N MET A 132 25.73 -4.34 -24.55
CA MET A 132 25.98 -5.64 -23.92
C MET A 132 25.16 -5.83 -22.64
N CYS A 133 24.75 -4.72 -22.00
CA CYS A 133 23.86 -4.75 -20.85
C CYS A 133 22.96 -3.51 -20.83
N ALA A 134 21.85 -3.60 -20.10
CA ALA A 134 20.98 -2.48 -19.81
C ALA A 134 20.36 -2.65 -18.41
N PRO A 135 20.33 -1.62 -17.56
CA PRO A 135 19.55 -1.66 -16.33
C PRO A 135 18.04 -1.57 -16.64
N ASN A 136 17.21 -1.80 -15.63
CA ASN A 136 15.76 -1.63 -15.78
C ASN A 136 15.38 -0.15 -16.05
N SER A 137 14.23 0.09 -16.66
CA SER A 137 13.78 1.43 -17.09
C SER A 137 13.86 2.50 -15.98
N PRO A 138 13.44 2.24 -14.72
CA PRO A 138 13.58 3.22 -13.63
C PRO A 138 15.00 3.75 -13.39
N GLN A 139 16.02 2.91 -13.56
CA GLN A 139 17.41 3.34 -13.39
C GLN A 139 17.80 4.35 -14.47
N TRP A 140 17.37 4.14 -15.71
CA TRP A 140 17.62 5.07 -16.81
C TRP A 140 17.04 6.46 -16.55
N PHE A 141 15.87 6.59 -15.91
CA PHE A 141 15.27 7.90 -15.68
C PHE A 141 15.94 8.68 -14.54
N ASN A 142 16.30 8.00 -13.46
CA ASN A 142 16.56 8.68 -12.17
C ASN A 142 18.02 8.64 -11.74
N THR A 143 18.73 7.57 -12.09
CA THR A 143 20.04 7.29 -11.50
C THR A 143 21.07 8.29 -12.00
N GLY A 144 21.83 8.85 -11.06
CA GLY A 144 22.87 9.82 -11.32
C GLY A 144 22.39 11.23 -11.63
N LEU A 145 21.09 11.54 -11.65
CA LEU A 145 20.62 12.91 -11.89
C LEU A 145 21.13 13.89 -10.82
N ASN A 146 21.07 13.49 -9.55
CA ASN A 146 21.63 14.29 -8.46
C ASN A 146 23.16 14.32 -8.51
N TRP A 147 23.79 13.16 -8.63
CA TRP A 147 25.25 13.03 -8.63
C TRP A 147 25.92 13.79 -9.79
N ALA A 148 25.42 13.63 -11.02
CA ALA A 148 26.02 14.23 -12.21
C ALA A 148 25.62 15.69 -12.41
N TYR A 149 24.38 16.06 -12.04
CA TYR A 149 23.81 17.37 -12.42
C TYR A 149 23.32 18.21 -11.23
N GLY A 150 23.38 17.71 -9.99
CA GLY A 150 22.82 18.38 -8.83
C GLY A 150 21.30 18.46 -8.81
N ILE A 151 20.61 17.74 -9.72
CA ILE A 151 19.15 17.77 -9.81
C ILE A 151 18.57 17.06 -8.59
N THR A 152 17.95 17.84 -7.71
CA THR A 152 17.14 17.35 -6.59
C THR A 152 15.66 17.38 -6.94
N GLY A 153 14.85 16.67 -6.16
CA GLY A 153 13.39 16.78 -6.19
C GLY A 153 12.85 16.79 -4.77
N PRO A 154 11.65 17.33 -4.52
CA PRO A 154 11.08 17.33 -3.18
C PRO A 154 11.01 15.90 -2.63
N ALA A 155 11.40 15.69 -1.37
CA ALA A 155 11.40 14.38 -0.73
C ALA A 155 10.03 13.69 -0.89
N GLN A 156 10.04 12.45 -1.40
CA GLN A 156 8.80 11.68 -1.65
C GLN A 156 8.39 10.80 -0.45
N GLY A 157 8.91 11.12 0.74
CA GLY A 157 8.54 10.45 1.99
C GLY A 157 9.12 9.04 2.17
N HIS A 158 10.10 8.63 1.36
CA HIS A 158 10.73 7.31 1.44
C HIS A 158 11.93 7.28 2.40
N TYR A 159 12.22 6.09 2.92
CA TYR A 159 13.27 5.83 3.90
C TYR A 159 14.29 4.89 3.30
N PHE A 160 15.54 5.03 3.73
CA PHE A 160 16.64 4.14 3.37
C PHE A 160 17.32 3.66 4.64
N CYS A 161 17.92 2.48 4.58
CA CYS A 161 18.78 2.01 5.66
C CYS A 161 20.17 2.61 5.42
N ASP A 162 20.68 3.40 6.38
CA ASP A 162 22.03 3.92 6.33
C ASP A 162 23.01 2.73 6.38
N PRO A 163 23.83 2.52 5.35
CA PRO A 163 24.62 1.30 5.22
C PRO A 163 25.81 1.23 6.20
N LYS A 164 26.18 2.33 6.86
CA LYS A 164 27.25 2.35 7.87
C LYS A 164 26.72 1.99 9.25
N THR A 165 25.53 2.48 9.58
CA THR A 165 24.94 2.36 10.92
C THR A 165 23.86 1.28 11.01
N GLY A 166 23.30 0.85 9.86
CA GLY A 166 22.10 0.00 9.80
C GLY A 166 20.81 0.73 10.20
N ALA A 167 20.87 2.03 10.49
CA ALA A 167 19.72 2.80 10.97
C ALA A 167 18.80 3.21 9.82
N LEU A 168 17.50 3.04 10.01
CA LEU A 168 16.50 3.51 9.05
C LEU A 168 16.42 5.05 9.10
N SER A 169 16.78 5.71 7.99
CA SER A 169 16.85 7.16 7.85
C SER A 169 15.90 7.67 6.75
N LYS A 170 15.30 8.84 6.96
CA LYS A 170 14.42 9.49 5.97
C LYS A 170 15.26 10.12 4.85
N SER A 171 14.90 9.87 3.60
CA SER A 171 15.57 10.53 2.47
C SER A 171 15.23 12.03 2.43
N LYS A 172 16.24 12.86 2.14
CA LYS A 172 16.09 14.32 2.08
C LYS A 172 15.53 14.84 0.76
N ASP A 173 15.52 14.00 -0.28
CA ASP A 173 15.04 14.36 -1.62
C ASP A 173 14.56 13.13 -2.42
N ALA A 174 13.89 13.39 -3.55
CA ALA A 174 13.30 12.37 -4.42
C ALA A 174 14.30 11.42 -5.08
N TYR A 175 15.56 11.87 -5.27
CA TYR A 175 16.51 11.26 -6.20
C TYR A 175 17.73 10.66 -5.51
N SER A 176 18.02 11.02 -4.25
CA SER A 176 19.10 10.40 -3.49
C SER A 176 18.80 8.95 -3.06
N HIS A 177 17.54 8.60 -2.77
CA HIS A 177 17.16 7.24 -2.27
C HIS A 177 15.76 6.71 -2.70
N PRO A 178 15.35 6.78 -3.98
CA PRO A 178 13.94 6.60 -4.39
C PRO A 178 13.27 5.28 -3.96
N GLN A 179 12.06 5.34 -3.35
CA GLN A 179 11.16 4.18 -3.13
C GLN A 179 9.66 4.56 -3.23
N PRO A 180 8.78 3.70 -3.79
CA PRO A 180 7.31 3.88 -3.76
C PRO A 180 6.56 2.89 -2.84
N HIS A 181 5.70 3.35 -1.90
CA HIS A 181 4.69 2.53 -1.15
C HIS A 181 3.52 3.37 -0.59
N ALA A 182 2.28 2.86 -0.53
CA ALA A 182 1.10 3.50 0.10
C ALA A 182 0.89 3.07 1.58
N CYS A 183 0.21 3.89 2.41
CA CYS A 183 0.33 3.78 3.88
C CYS A 183 -0.84 4.41 4.70
N GLN A 184 -0.94 4.12 6.00
CA GLN A 184 -1.86 4.74 6.99
C GLN A 184 -1.10 5.33 8.20
N PRO A 185 -1.58 6.39 8.88
CA PRO A 185 -0.88 6.97 10.04
C PRO A 185 -0.88 6.04 11.26
N PHE A 186 0.05 6.25 12.20
CA PHE A 186 0.27 5.37 13.37
C PHE A 186 -1.04 4.96 14.09
N HIS A 187 -1.91 5.93 14.31
CA HIS A 187 -3.12 5.80 15.12
C HIS A 187 -4.31 5.20 14.35
N ALA A 188 -4.18 4.94 13.05
CA ALA A 188 -5.24 4.30 12.27
C ALA A 188 -5.55 2.92 12.84
N LEU A 189 -6.81 2.68 13.19
CA LEU A 189 -7.24 1.47 13.88
C LEU A 189 -7.48 0.35 12.88
N VAL A 190 -6.74 -0.76 13.01
CA VAL A 190 -7.00 -2.01 12.31
C VAL A 190 -7.98 -2.84 13.13
N SER A 191 -9.03 -3.31 12.50
CA SER A 191 -10.11 -4.05 13.17
C SER A 191 -9.66 -5.50 13.36
N THR A 192 -9.63 -5.99 14.60
CA THR A 192 -9.20 -7.36 14.93
C THR A 192 -10.21 -8.08 15.82
N PRO A 193 -10.24 -9.43 15.83
CA PRO A 193 -11.09 -10.19 16.77
C PRO A 193 -10.76 -9.95 18.25
N LYS A 194 -9.57 -9.42 18.55
CA LYS A 194 -9.09 -9.08 19.91
C LYS A 194 -9.36 -7.63 20.30
N GLY A 195 -9.99 -6.84 19.43
CA GLY A 195 -10.14 -5.40 19.59
C GLY A 195 -9.33 -4.60 18.56
N PRO A 196 -9.69 -3.34 18.31
CA PRO A 196 -9.00 -2.51 17.36
C PRO A 196 -7.58 -2.18 17.84
N ILE A 197 -6.59 -2.37 16.97
CA ILE A 197 -5.18 -2.11 17.27
C ILE A 197 -4.67 -1.03 16.32
N PRO A 198 -3.99 0.03 16.82
CA PRO A 198 -3.34 1.00 15.94
C PRO A 198 -2.33 0.32 15.02
N ILE A 199 -2.37 0.61 13.71
CA ILE A 199 -1.47 0.00 12.73
C ILE A 199 0.00 0.23 13.09
N GLY A 200 0.33 1.39 13.67
CA GLY A 200 1.67 1.71 14.12
C GLY A 200 2.19 0.79 15.22
N GLU A 201 1.31 0.26 16.08
CA GLU A 201 1.68 -0.73 17.10
C GLU A 201 1.87 -2.10 16.49
N ILE A 202 1.02 -2.50 15.53
CA ILE A 202 1.19 -3.75 14.77
C ILE A 202 2.58 -3.77 14.12
N VAL A 203 2.98 -2.64 13.53
CA VAL A 203 4.29 -2.52 12.90
C VAL A 203 5.43 -2.45 13.92
N THR A 204 5.32 -1.59 14.94
CA THR A 204 6.37 -1.41 15.97
C THR A 204 6.65 -2.72 16.70
N ASN A 205 5.60 -3.46 17.06
CA ASN A 205 5.70 -4.71 17.81
C ASN A 205 5.85 -5.95 16.90
N LYS A 206 5.90 -5.77 15.58
CA LYS A 206 6.07 -6.83 14.58
C LYS A 206 5.07 -7.99 14.73
N LEU A 207 3.80 -7.65 14.85
CA LEU A 207 2.72 -8.63 15.08
C LEU A 207 2.35 -9.40 13.80
N VAL A 208 3.33 -10.11 13.21
CA VAL A 208 3.11 -11.06 12.11
C VAL A 208 2.32 -12.26 12.65
N GLY A 209 1.33 -12.71 11.88
CA GLY A 209 0.39 -13.76 12.26
C GLY A 209 -0.85 -13.25 13.01
N LEU A 210 -0.90 -11.96 13.37
CA LEU A 210 -2.07 -11.32 13.97
C LEU A 210 -3.28 -11.49 13.05
N GLU A 211 -4.38 -11.98 13.61
CA GLU A 211 -5.64 -12.08 12.91
C GLU A 211 -6.33 -10.71 12.84
N VAL A 212 -6.79 -10.31 11.65
CA VAL A 212 -7.48 -9.05 11.39
C VAL A 212 -8.71 -9.31 10.54
N PHE A 213 -9.76 -8.51 10.70
CA PHE A 213 -10.91 -8.58 9.81
C PHE A 213 -10.56 -8.06 8.42
N ASP A 214 -11.13 -8.66 7.38
CA ASP A 214 -10.86 -8.29 5.99
C ASP A 214 -12.11 -7.96 5.17
N GLY A 215 -13.29 -8.06 5.76
CA GLY A 215 -14.55 -7.75 5.10
C GLY A 215 -15.01 -8.81 4.09
N SER A 216 -14.32 -9.93 3.96
CA SER A 216 -14.81 -11.11 3.22
C SER A 216 -15.90 -11.84 4.02
N GLY A 217 -16.49 -12.90 3.46
CA GLY A 217 -17.52 -13.70 4.15
C GLY A 217 -18.70 -12.85 4.65
N ASP A 218 -19.25 -12.01 3.76
CA ASP A 218 -20.30 -11.03 4.07
C ASP A 218 -19.93 -10.03 5.18
N GLY A 219 -18.64 -9.72 5.35
CA GLY A 219 -18.15 -8.69 6.27
C GLY A 219 -17.60 -9.21 7.58
N ALA A 220 -17.74 -10.51 7.88
CA ALA A 220 -17.25 -11.12 9.11
C ALA A 220 -15.90 -11.86 8.95
N GLY A 221 -15.41 -11.99 7.72
CA GLY A 221 -14.19 -12.73 7.41
C GLY A 221 -12.93 -12.13 8.04
N THR A 222 -11.99 -13.02 8.36
CA THR A 222 -10.69 -12.70 8.93
C THR A 222 -9.55 -13.18 8.02
N THR A 223 -8.39 -12.56 8.18
CA THR A 223 -7.14 -12.91 7.53
C THR A 223 -5.99 -12.70 8.51
N ARG A 224 -4.77 -13.12 8.16
CA ARG A 224 -3.57 -12.94 8.99
C ARG A 224 -2.61 -11.94 8.40
N VAL A 225 -1.94 -11.17 9.27
CA VAL A 225 -0.82 -10.29 8.90
C VAL A 225 0.38 -11.15 8.48
N LYS A 226 0.82 -11.02 7.22
CA LYS A 226 2.03 -11.66 6.66
C LYS A 226 3.28 -10.83 6.87
N ALA A 227 3.17 -9.50 6.77
CA ALA A 227 4.29 -8.60 6.91
C ALA A 227 3.84 -7.25 7.47
N VAL A 228 4.78 -6.53 8.08
CA VAL A 228 4.58 -5.20 8.64
C VAL A 228 5.62 -4.24 8.09
N LYS A 229 5.25 -2.98 7.86
CA LYS A 229 6.17 -2.00 7.29
C LYS A 229 5.94 -0.59 7.82
N SER A 230 7.03 0.10 8.16
CA SER A 230 7.02 1.56 8.32
C SER A 230 7.44 2.18 6.99
N ASN A 231 6.57 3.00 6.42
CA ASN A 231 6.72 3.56 5.07
C ASN A 231 7.02 5.06 5.08
N GLY A 232 7.32 5.60 6.25
CA GLY A 232 7.89 6.92 6.36
C GLY A 232 6.92 8.03 6.63
N GLU A 233 7.17 9.26 6.17
CA GLU A 233 6.27 10.39 6.41
C GLU A 233 5.63 10.86 5.12
N LYS A 234 4.29 10.93 5.09
CA LYS A 234 3.52 11.25 3.89
C LYS A 234 2.31 12.12 4.20
N PRO A 235 1.79 12.90 3.23
CA PRO A 235 0.50 13.57 3.37
C PRO A 235 -0.62 12.55 3.61
N VAL A 236 -1.38 12.75 4.68
CA VAL A 236 -2.50 11.92 5.09
C VAL A 236 -3.80 12.68 4.88
N PHE A 237 -4.78 12.00 4.29
CA PHE A 237 -6.13 12.50 4.10
C PHE A 237 -7.07 11.77 5.04
N ARG A 238 -7.99 12.50 5.65
CA ARG A 238 -9.11 11.95 6.42
C ARG A 238 -10.35 11.94 5.56
N ILE A 239 -10.92 10.75 5.38
CA ILE A 239 -12.19 10.55 4.69
C ILE A 239 -13.24 10.34 5.78
N VAL A 240 -14.21 11.24 5.88
CA VAL A 240 -15.28 11.17 6.87
C VAL A 240 -16.58 10.77 6.19
N LEU A 241 -17.15 9.69 6.69
CA LEU A 241 -18.40 9.10 6.23
C LEU A 241 -19.59 9.74 6.94
N LYS A 242 -20.76 9.68 6.31
CA LYS A 242 -22.01 10.33 6.78
C LYS A 242 -22.51 9.82 8.13
N ASN A 243 -22.12 8.61 8.53
CA ASN A 243 -22.41 8.09 9.85
C ASN A 243 -21.42 8.58 10.93
N GLY A 244 -20.38 9.34 10.57
CA GLY A 244 -19.39 9.89 11.49
C GLY A 244 -18.06 9.12 11.56
N ILE A 245 -18.02 7.90 11.01
CA ILE A 245 -16.79 7.11 10.88
C ILE A 245 -15.81 7.86 9.99
N SER A 246 -14.53 7.76 10.31
CA SER A 246 -13.47 8.24 9.41
C SER A 246 -12.33 7.26 9.28
N ILE A 247 -11.70 7.26 8.11
CA ILE A 247 -10.41 6.62 7.89
C ILE A 247 -9.37 7.68 7.54
N GLU A 248 -8.12 7.39 7.87
CA GLU A 248 -6.97 8.22 7.51
C GLU A 248 -5.98 7.38 6.73
N ALA A 249 -5.56 7.87 5.57
CA ALA A 249 -4.62 7.17 4.71
C ALA A 249 -3.92 8.12 3.73
N THR A 250 -2.82 7.67 3.13
CA THR A 250 -2.11 8.44 2.10
C THR A 250 -2.92 8.53 0.81
N ALA A 251 -2.65 9.56 0.00
CA ALA A 251 -3.32 9.81 -1.27
C ALA A 251 -3.42 8.57 -2.19
N ASP A 252 -2.36 7.78 -2.24
CA ASP A 252 -2.21 6.58 -3.08
C ASP A 252 -2.79 5.29 -2.46
N HIS A 253 -3.29 5.34 -1.22
CA HIS A 253 -3.91 4.20 -0.56
C HIS A 253 -5.25 3.86 -1.23
N LEU A 254 -5.53 2.57 -1.40
CA LEU A 254 -6.73 2.09 -2.09
C LEU A 254 -7.82 1.70 -1.09
N VAL A 255 -9.04 2.16 -1.36
CA VAL A 255 -10.24 1.88 -0.56
C VAL A 255 -11.34 1.33 -1.47
N TRP A 256 -12.23 0.51 -0.92
CA TRP A 256 -13.36 0.00 -1.71
C TRP A 256 -14.49 1.02 -1.72
N ALA A 257 -14.72 1.62 -2.89
CA ALA A 257 -15.70 2.68 -3.09
C ALA A 257 -16.69 2.37 -4.23
N ILE A 258 -17.83 3.06 -4.18
CA ILE A 258 -18.99 2.86 -5.06
C ILE A 258 -19.47 4.23 -5.52
N ASP A 259 -19.58 4.40 -6.83
CA ASP A 259 -20.11 5.62 -7.45
C ASP A 259 -21.63 5.65 -7.37
N GLU A 260 -22.24 6.85 -7.26
CA GLU A 260 -23.71 7.00 -7.24
C GLU A 260 -24.43 6.37 -8.45
N HIS A 261 -23.73 6.22 -9.58
CA HIS A 261 -24.29 5.75 -10.85
C HIS A 261 -23.86 4.33 -11.25
N ARG A 262 -23.17 3.58 -10.40
CA ARG A 262 -22.74 2.20 -10.70
C ARG A 262 -23.13 1.22 -9.58
N PRO A 263 -23.73 0.06 -9.91
CA PRO A 263 -24.14 -0.92 -8.89
C PRO A 263 -22.99 -1.73 -8.28
N ALA A 264 -21.80 -1.75 -8.90
CA ALA A 264 -20.66 -2.55 -8.46
C ALA A 264 -19.53 -1.69 -7.87
N GLY A 265 -19.05 -2.04 -6.69
CA GLY A 265 -17.91 -1.39 -6.04
C GLY A 265 -16.57 -1.71 -6.71
N HIS A 266 -15.59 -0.86 -6.45
CA HIS A 266 -14.25 -0.97 -7.01
C HIS A 266 -13.21 -0.30 -6.11
N TRP A 267 -11.93 -0.65 -6.30
CA TRP A 267 -10.83 0.01 -5.61
C TRP A 267 -10.61 1.42 -6.17
N VAL A 268 -10.55 2.40 -5.29
CA VAL A 268 -10.33 3.81 -5.62
C VAL A 268 -9.24 4.35 -4.71
N ARG A 269 -8.34 5.17 -5.27
CA ARG A 269 -7.34 5.87 -4.48
C ARG A 269 -8.00 6.94 -3.60
N VAL A 270 -7.47 7.14 -2.41
CA VAL A 270 -7.98 8.15 -1.48
C VAL A 270 -8.05 9.55 -2.12
N ASP A 271 -7.06 9.93 -2.92
CA ASP A 271 -7.04 11.23 -3.61
C ASP A 271 -7.98 11.33 -4.83
N ALA A 272 -8.49 10.21 -5.31
CA ALA A 272 -9.48 10.14 -6.38
C ALA A 272 -10.92 10.08 -5.83
N LEU A 273 -11.09 9.97 -4.51
CA LEU A 273 -12.41 9.97 -3.89
C LEU A 273 -13.08 11.33 -4.03
N GLN A 274 -14.40 11.29 -4.17
CA GLN A 274 -15.25 12.47 -4.24
C GLN A 274 -16.36 12.35 -3.20
N THR A 275 -16.74 13.49 -2.62
CA THR A 275 -17.95 13.58 -1.80
C THR A 275 -19.15 13.13 -2.64
N GLY A 276 -20.03 12.31 -2.06
CA GLY A 276 -21.14 11.68 -2.80
C GLY A 276 -20.90 10.22 -3.17
N GLN A 277 -19.65 9.79 -3.32
CA GLN A 277 -19.33 8.35 -3.40
C GLN A 277 -19.62 7.64 -2.07
N ARG A 278 -19.68 6.31 -2.09
CA ARG A 278 -19.89 5.48 -0.88
C ARG A 278 -18.74 4.54 -0.66
N MET A 279 -18.36 4.31 0.60
CA MET A 279 -17.37 3.33 1.01
C MET A 279 -18.02 2.15 1.71
N GLN A 280 -17.40 0.97 1.59
CA GLN A 280 -17.94 -0.25 2.18
C GLN A 280 -17.44 -0.46 3.60
N LEU A 281 -18.40 -0.56 4.53
CA LEU A 281 -18.22 -0.70 5.97
C LEU A 281 -18.80 -2.04 6.43
N SER A 282 -18.04 -2.82 7.21
CA SER A 282 -18.59 -3.98 7.91
C SER A 282 -19.32 -3.58 9.19
N THR A 283 -20.53 -4.11 9.38
CA THR A 283 -21.35 -3.92 10.58
C THR A 283 -21.34 -5.14 11.51
N VAL A 284 -20.65 -6.21 11.12
CA VAL A 284 -20.69 -7.54 11.78
C VAL A 284 -19.35 -7.96 12.41
N THR A 285 -18.38 -7.05 12.51
CA THR A 285 -17.17 -7.32 13.29
C THR A 285 -17.53 -7.48 14.77
N SER A 286 -16.89 -8.41 15.46
CA SER A 286 -17.07 -8.55 16.90
C SER A 286 -15.76 -8.84 17.63
N VAL A 287 -15.57 -8.19 18.77
CA VAL A 287 -14.54 -8.54 19.75
C VAL A 287 -15.08 -9.69 20.59
N SER A 288 -14.38 -10.82 20.55
CA SER A 288 -14.85 -12.08 21.17
C SER A 288 -14.08 -12.46 22.42
N GLU A 289 -12.85 -11.98 22.60
CA GLU A 289 -12.06 -12.30 23.79
C GLU A 289 -12.64 -11.59 25.03
N PRO A 290 -12.91 -12.31 26.14
CA PRO A 290 -13.36 -11.72 27.40
C PRO A 290 -12.23 -10.93 28.08
N SER A 291 -12.58 -10.03 28.99
CA SER A 291 -11.59 -9.35 29.85
C SER A 291 -11.55 -9.98 31.23
N GLU A 292 -10.50 -9.71 32.00
CA GLU A 292 -10.52 -10.01 33.44
C GLU A 292 -11.67 -9.27 34.13
N GLU A 293 -12.25 -9.92 35.15
CA GLU A 293 -13.41 -9.39 35.88
C GLU A 293 -13.12 -8.02 36.50
N LEU A 294 -11.96 -7.87 37.13
CA LEU A 294 -11.57 -6.61 37.76
C LEU A 294 -11.46 -5.48 36.74
N THR A 295 -10.86 -5.73 35.57
CA THR A 295 -10.78 -4.76 34.48
C THR A 295 -12.17 -4.33 33.99
N ALA A 296 -13.13 -5.25 33.95
CA ALA A 296 -14.49 -4.90 33.58
C ALA A 296 -15.16 -3.98 34.62
N VAL A 297 -14.93 -4.24 35.91
CA VAL A 297 -15.42 -3.38 36.99
C VAL A 297 -14.77 -1.99 36.92
N GLU A 298 -13.45 -1.93 36.72
CA GLU A 298 -12.70 -0.68 36.53
C GLU A 298 -13.26 0.14 35.36
N CYS A 299 -13.42 -0.49 34.20
CA CYS A 299 -13.96 0.15 33.00
C CYS A 299 -15.41 0.63 33.18
N GLY A 300 -16.22 -0.09 33.97
CA GLY A 300 -17.55 0.38 34.39
C GLY A 300 -17.49 1.66 35.21
N LEU A 301 -16.59 1.75 36.19
CA LEU A 301 -16.40 2.98 36.97
C LEU A 301 -15.85 4.12 36.11
N VAL A 302 -14.95 3.84 35.16
CA VAL A 302 -14.42 4.81 34.20
C VAL A 302 -15.53 5.41 33.35
N GLY A 303 -16.41 4.57 32.78
CA GLY A 303 -17.54 5.04 31.99
C GLY A 303 -18.51 5.90 32.81
N TRP A 304 -18.68 5.58 34.09
CA TRP A 304 -19.46 6.40 35.01
C TRP A 304 -18.84 7.77 35.24
N LEU A 305 -17.53 7.81 35.54
CA LEU A 305 -16.80 9.03 35.85
C LEU A 305 -16.78 10.02 34.68
N GLN A 306 -16.71 9.51 33.45
CA GLN A 306 -16.71 10.35 32.25
C GLN A 306 -18.11 10.88 31.86
N GLY A 307 -19.19 10.31 32.40
CA GLY A 307 -20.54 10.81 32.19
C GLY A 307 -21.03 11.70 33.34
N ASP A 308 -21.39 11.09 34.48
CA ASP A 308 -21.95 11.79 35.65
C ASP A 308 -20.97 11.82 36.84
N GLY A 309 -19.68 11.96 36.56
CA GLY A 309 -18.65 12.04 37.58
C GLY A 309 -17.75 13.28 37.48
N PHE A 310 -16.82 13.35 38.43
CA PHE A 310 -15.79 14.36 38.46
C PHE A 310 -14.46 13.74 38.87
N VAL A 311 -13.39 14.11 38.16
CA VAL A 311 -12.01 13.75 38.48
C VAL A 311 -11.20 15.04 38.47
N GLY A 312 -10.50 15.33 39.57
CA GLY A 312 -9.70 16.54 39.62
C GLY A 312 -8.79 16.64 40.83
N GLN A 313 -7.77 17.48 40.71
CA GLN A 313 -6.86 17.84 41.77
C GLN A 313 -6.58 19.35 41.67
N TYR A 314 -6.94 20.09 42.72
CA TYR A 314 -6.71 21.54 42.73
C TYR A 314 -5.24 21.85 43.04
N THR A 315 -4.64 22.75 42.27
CA THR A 315 -3.26 23.22 42.48
C THR A 315 -3.18 24.30 43.58
N GLU A 316 -4.29 24.97 43.87
CA GLU A 316 -4.40 26.05 44.87
C GLU A 316 -5.63 25.85 45.76
N GLY A 317 -5.61 26.40 46.99
CA GLY A 317 -6.68 26.29 47.97
C GLY A 317 -6.45 25.22 49.06
N THR A 318 -7.43 25.03 49.95
CA THR A 318 -7.28 24.19 51.15
C THR A 318 -7.42 22.69 50.91
N ASN A 319 -7.78 22.26 49.69
CA ASN A 319 -7.91 20.84 49.34
C ASN A 319 -7.18 20.51 48.04
N GLN A 320 -5.91 20.11 48.16
CA GLN A 320 -5.06 19.68 47.04
C GLN A 320 -5.11 18.16 46.79
N SER A 321 -6.04 17.43 47.42
CA SER A 321 -6.12 15.98 47.24
C SER A 321 -6.76 15.64 45.89
N LEU A 322 -6.18 14.66 45.19
CA LEU A 322 -6.84 14.02 44.06
C LEU A 322 -8.22 13.51 44.50
N THR A 323 -9.25 13.88 43.75
CA THR A 323 -10.65 13.63 44.10
C THR A 323 -11.35 12.91 42.95
N LEU A 324 -12.07 11.84 43.28
CA LEU A 324 -13.06 11.21 42.42
C LEU A 324 -14.45 11.43 43.02
N GLU A 325 -15.42 11.85 42.22
CA GLU A 325 -16.82 11.94 42.62
C GLU A 325 -17.71 11.23 41.60
N PHE A 326 -18.65 10.45 42.11
CA PHE A 326 -19.68 9.78 41.34
C PHE A 326 -21.05 10.35 41.74
N MET A 327 -21.90 10.64 40.77
CA MET A 327 -23.30 10.99 41.00
C MET A 327 -24.21 9.83 40.59
N THR A 328 -25.22 9.54 41.41
CA THR A 328 -26.22 8.47 41.19
C THR A 328 -27.60 9.00 41.53
N VAL A 329 -28.65 8.60 40.79
CA VAL A 329 -30.02 9.16 40.95
C VAL A 329 -31.06 8.14 41.39
N ASP A 330 -30.75 6.84 41.32
CA ASP A 330 -31.57 5.73 41.82
C ASP A 330 -30.74 4.65 42.54
N ASP A 331 -31.41 3.69 43.16
CA ASP A 331 -30.75 2.65 43.97
C ASP A 331 -29.95 1.64 43.14
N ASP A 332 -30.38 1.33 41.91
CA ASP A 332 -29.66 0.42 41.03
C ASP A 332 -28.29 1.02 40.68
N GLU A 333 -28.28 2.32 40.34
CA GLU A 333 -27.08 3.10 40.07
C GLU A 333 -26.16 3.17 41.30
N HIS A 334 -26.73 3.46 42.47
CA HIS A 334 -25.97 3.55 43.71
C HIS A 334 -25.27 2.24 44.08
N GLN A 335 -25.99 1.12 43.97
CA GLN A 335 -25.43 -0.20 44.25
C GLN A 335 -24.38 -0.62 43.21
N PHE A 336 -24.53 -0.24 41.95
CA PHE A 336 -23.50 -0.46 40.93
C PHE A 336 -22.20 0.25 41.31
N VAL A 337 -22.27 1.55 41.59
CA VAL A 337 -21.07 2.36 41.90
C VAL A 337 -20.42 1.91 43.21
N LEU A 338 -21.19 1.65 44.27
CA LEU A 338 -20.62 1.21 45.55
C LEU A 338 -19.91 -0.15 45.46
N ARG A 339 -20.50 -1.12 44.73
CA ARG A 339 -19.85 -2.42 44.50
C ARG A 339 -18.54 -2.27 43.73
N GLY A 340 -18.53 -1.41 42.70
CA GLY A 340 -17.32 -1.11 41.95
C GLY A 340 -16.26 -0.47 42.84
N ILE A 341 -16.62 0.56 43.62
CA ILE A 341 -15.69 1.24 44.54
C ILE A 341 -15.10 0.24 45.55
N ALA A 342 -15.93 -0.61 46.16
CA ALA A 342 -15.47 -1.60 47.12
C ALA A 342 -14.46 -2.58 46.52
N ARG A 343 -14.59 -2.90 45.23
CA ARG A 343 -13.72 -3.85 44.52
C ARG A 343 -12.41 -3.21 44.02
N VAL A 344 -12.49 -1.99 43.50
CA VAL A 344 -11.34 -1.30 42.85
C VAL A 344 -10.52 -0.50 43.87
N PHE A 345 -11.16 0.11 44.86
CA PHE A 345 -10.53 1.02 45.82
C PHE A 345 -10.56 0.46 47.24
N GLU A 346 -10.09 -0.78 47.40
CA GLU A 346 -10.02 -1.44 48.71
C GLU A 346 -9.23 -0.59 49.73
N GLY A 347 -9.85 -0.33 50.88
CA GLY A 347 -9.24 0.47 51.95
C GLY A 347 -9.14 1.97 51.66
N VAL A 348 -9.84 2.50 50.65
CA VAL A 348 -9.99 3.94 50.41
C VAL A 348 -11.29 4.45 51.04
N HIS A 349 -11.18 5.46 51.90
CA HIS A 349 -12.34 6.09 52.52
C HIS A 349 -13.14 6.94 51.51
N TYR A 350 -14.46 6.80 51.52
CA TYR A 350 -15.37 7.60 50.70
C TYR A 350 -16.51 8.19 51.53
N LYS A 351 -17.06 9.31 51.09
CA LYS A 351 -18.19 9.98 51.73
C LYS A 351 -19.40 10.00 50.79
N VAL A 352 -20.53 9.52 51.28
CA VAL A 352 -21.82 9.62 50.58
C VAL A 352 -22.59 10.81 51.13
N ARG A 353 -23.15 11.64 50.25
CA ARG A 353 -24.08 12.73 50.62
C ARG A 353 -25.29 12.72 49.71
N THR A 354 -26.48 12.84 50.30
CA THR A 354 -27.70 13.09 49.55
C THR A 354 -27.75 14.57 49.12
N VAL A 355 -28.17 14.83 47.89
CA VAL A 355 -28.31 16.17 47.32
C VAL A 355 -29.78 16.46 47.12
N GLU A 356 -30.22 17.65 47.51
CA GLU A 356 -31.60 18.10 47.26
C GLU A 356 -31.84 18.24 45.75
N SER A 357 -32.88 17.56 45.27
CA SER A 357 -33.30 17.55 43.87
C SER A 357 -34.56 18.39 43.70
N GLN A 358 -34.69 19.10 42.58
CA GLN A 358 -35.93 19.78 42.19
C GLN A 358 -37.08 18.80 41.94
N ASN A 359 -36.76 17.53 41.64
CA ASN A 359 -37.72 16.45 41.58
C ASN A 359 -37.63 15.60 42.86
N PRO A 360 -38.66 15.62 43.74
CA PRO A 360 -38.66 14.89 45.00
C PRO A 360 -38.70 13.36 44.82
N GLN A 361 -38.97 12.86 43.61
CA GLN A 361 -38.94 11.43 43.29
C GLN A 361 -37.52 10.90 43.01
N LEU A 362 -36.52 11.78 42.89
CA LEU A 362 -35.13 11.39 42.65
C LEU A 362 -34.32 11.40 43.94
N THR A 363 -33.56 10.34 44.18
CA THR A 363 -32.64 10.25 45.32
C THR A 363 -31.21 10.43 44.82
N ILE A 364 -30.82 11.69 44.64
CA ILE A 364 -29.49 12.05 44.14
C ILE A 364 -28.46 11.87 45.25
N ARG A 365 -27.44 11.05 44.99
CA ARG A 365 -26.33 10.79 45.92
C ARG A 365 -25.00 11.09 45.25
N ARG A 366 -24.15 11.85 45.95
CA ARG A 366 -22.74 12.09 45.62
C ARG A 366 -21.86 11.19 46.46
N ILE A 367 -21.02 10.40 45.80
CA ILE A 367 -20.05 9.51 46.43
C ILE A 367 -18.66 10.05 46.10
N ARG A 368 -17.94 10.53 47.11
CA ARG A 368 -16.65 11.21 46.90
C ARG A 368 -15.51 10.48 47.60
N LEU A 369 -14.46 10.19 46.85
CA LEU A 369 -13.20 9.60 47.28
C LEU A 369 -12.10 10.65 47.22
N TYR A 370 -11.12 10.53 48.11
CA TYR A 370 -9.99 11.44 48.18
C TYR A 370 -8.67 10.69 48.39
N GLY A 371 -7.60 11.23 47.83
CA GLY A 371 -6.23 10.90 48.17
C GLY A 371 -5.45 10.27 47.04
N GLU A 372 -4.13 10.16 47.26
CA GLU A 372 -3.16 9.76 46.24
C GLU A 372 -3.26 8.27 45.85
N LYS A 373 -3.92 7.44 46.66
CA LYS A 373 -4.23 6.03 46.29
C LYS A 373 -5.07 5.92 45.01
N LEU A 374 -5.75 7.00 44.60
CA LEU A 374 -6.56 7.06 43.38
C LEU A 374 -5.71 7.26 42.10
N ARG A 375 -4.47 7.74 42.24
CA ARG A 375 -3.62 8.16 41.12
C ARG A 375 -3.37 7.06 40.09
N PRO A 376 -3.02 5.81 40.47
CA PRO A 376 -2.78 4.75 39.48
C PRO A 376 -3.97 4.52 38.56
N PHE A 377 -5.19 4.54 39.10
CA PHE A 377 -6.43 4.40 38.33
C PHE A 377 -6.64 5.59 37.39
N VAL A 378 -6.48 6.81 37.91
CA VAL A 378 -6.63 8.05 37.13
C VAL A 378 -5.63 8.13 35.97
N GLU A 379 -4.37 7.74 36.20
CA GLU A 379 -3.32 7.77 35.17
C GLU A 379 -3.52 6.67 34.13
N THR A 380 -3.83 5.44 34.56
CA THR A 380 -4.10 4.30 33.68
C THR A 380 -5.20 4.61 32.67
N TYR A 381 -6.29 5.23 33.13
CA TYR A 381 -7.44 5.56 32.31
C TYR A 381 -7.47 7.01 31.82
N GLN A 382 -6.41 7.80 32.08
CA GLN A 382 -6.25 9.17 31.59
C GLN A 382 -7.45 10.08 31.94
N LEU A 383 -7.95 9.97 33.18
CA LEU A 383 -9.24 10.55 33.60
C LEU A 383 -9.20 12.04 33.90
N LEU A 384 -8.04 12.69 33.81
CA LEU A 384 -7.91 14.14 33.97
C LEU A 384 -8.30 14.93 32.70
N ARG A 385 -8.61 14.25 31.59
CA ARG A 385 -9.17 14.88 30.39
C ARG A 385 -10.57 15.39 30.69
N GLU A 386 -10.87 16.62 30.28
CA GLU A 386 -12.16 17.26 30.53
C GLU A 386 -12.76 17.90 29.28
N GLY A 387 -14.07 18.14 29.31
CA GLY A 387 -14.78 18.85 28.24
C GLY A 387 -14.59 18.21 26.86
N GLU A 388 -14.05 18.98 25.92
CA GLU A 388 -13.82 18.55 24.53
C GLU A 388 -12.66 17.57 24.35
N GLU A 389 -11.79 17.43 25.37
CA GLU A 389 -10.65 16.52 25.34
C GLU A 389 -10.99 15.12 25.84
N LEU A 390 -12.19 14.92 26.44
CA LEU A 390 -12.67 13.61 26.84
C LEU A 390 -12.54 12.62 25.69
N ALA A 391 -12.06 11.42 25.95
CA ALA A 391 -11.96 10.37 24.94
C ALA A 391 -12.10 9.02 25.61
N VAL A 392 -12.51 8.01 24.83
CA VAL A 392 -12.41 6.62 25.30
C VAL A 392 -10.94 6.34 25.63
N PRO A 393 -10.62 5.92 26.87
CA PRO A 393 -9.23 5.67 27.24
C PRO A 393 -8.63 4.55 26.38
N PRO A 394 -7.34 4.65 25.98
CA PRO A 394 -6.68 3.59 25.23
C PRO A 394 -6.73 2.21 25.92
N ALA A 395 -6.69 2.19 27.25
CA ALA A 395 -6.86 0.97 28.05
C ALA A 395 -8.24 0.33 27.84
N VAL A 396 -9.31 1.12 27.77
CA VAL A 396 -10.68 0.63 27.49
C VAL A 396 -10.78 0.14 26.04
N LEU A 397 -10.22 0.91 25.09
CA LEU A 397 -10.28 0.58 23.65
C LEU A 397 -9.64 -0.78 23.33
N ARG A 398 -8.63 -1.19 24.11
CA ARG A 398 -7.88 -2.45 23.97
C ARG A 398 -8.38 -3.56 24.88
N ALA A 399 -9.25 -3.25 25.84
CA ALA A 399 -9.72 -4.26 26.78
C ALA A 399 -10.59 -5.30 26.07
N GLY A 400 -10.70 -6.48 26.67
CA GLY A 400 -11.62 -7.52 26.21
C GLY A 400 -13.09 -7.08 26.24
N SER A 401 -13.94 -7.91 25.67
CA SER A 401 -15.33 -7.59 25.36
C SER A 401 -16.15 -7.17 26.59
N ASP A 402 -15.92 -7.78 27.77
CA ASP A 402 -16.69 -7.47 28.97
C ASP A 402 -16.37 -6.08 29.53
N ALA A 403 -15.11 -5.67 29.50
CA ALA A 403 -14.68 -4.34 29.91
C ALA A 403 -15.18 -3.23 28.97
N GLN A 404 -15.15 -3.46 27.65
CA GLN A 404 -15.74 -2.53 26.69
C GLN A 404 -17.25 -2.39 26.91
N ARG A 405 -17.97 -3.50 27.13
CA ARG A 405 -19.41 -3.50 27.44
C ARG A 405 -19.72 -2.80 28.76
N ALA A 406 -18.96 -3.06 29.83
CA ALA A 406 -19.15 -2.43 31.12
C ALA A 406 -18.96 -0.90 31.05
N TYR A 407 -17.92 -0.44 30.34
CA TYR A 407 -17.70 0.97 30.07
C TYR A 407 -18.87 1.59 29.29
N LEU A 408 -19.31 0.96 28.19
CA LEU A 408 -20.43 1.45 27.40
C LEU A 408 -21.74 1.47 28.19
N SER A 409 -22.00 0.44 29.00
CA SER A 409 -23.20 0.34 29.84
C SER A 409 -23.25 1.48 30.85
N ALA A 410 -22.15 1.73 31.56
CA ALA A 410 -22.06 2.83 32.52
C ALA A 410 -22.18 4.20 31.85
N LEU A 411 -21.50 4.43 30.73
CA LEU A 411 -21.54 5.71 30.03
C LEU A 411 -22.92 6.01 29.42
N PHE A 412 -23.64 4.99 28.92
CA PHE A 412 -25.03 5.15 28.48
C PHE A 412 -26.01 5.24 29.66
N GLN A 413 -25.69 4.64 30.81
CA GLN A 413 -26.50 4.81 32.01
C GLN A 413 -26.47 6.26 32.49
N THR A 414 -25.34 6.94 32.42
CA THR A 414 -25.21 8.34 32.84
C THR A 414 -25.77 9.28 31.77
N ASP A 415 -25.00 9.50 30.71
CA ASP A 415 -25.29 10.49 29.65
C ASP A 415 -26.17 9.96 28.50
N GLY A 416 -26.55 8.68 28.55
CA GLY A 416 -27.40 8.05 27.54
C GLY A 416 -28.89 8.14 27.85
N CYS A 417 -29.69 8.24 26.80
CA CYS A 417 -31.15 8.27 26.90
C CYS A 417 -31.83 7.35 25.86
N VAL A 418 -32.94 6.75 26.26
CA VAL A 418 -33.87 6.08 25.35
C VAL A 418 -34.95 7.07 24.96
N ARG A 419 -35.07 7.38 23.68
CA ARG A 419 -36.09 8.31 23.16
C ARG A 419 -37.15 7.52 22.39
N LEU A 420 -38.40 7.72 22.77
CA LEU A 420 -39.58 7.20 22.09
C LEU A 420 -40.30 8.39 21.47
N ARG A 421 -40.59 8.33 20.17
CA ARG A 421 -41.22 9.43 19.43
C ARG A 421 -42.42 8.92 18.65
N ASP A 422 -43.53 9.65 18.74
CA ASP A 422 -44.73 9.45 17.93
C ASP A 422 -45.02 10.74 17.15
N ARG A 423 -44.68 10.77 15.86
CA ARG A 423 -44.86 11.91 14.97
C ARG A 423 -45.38 11.43 13.60
N GLY A 424 -46.49 10.71 13.61
CA GLY A 424 -47.09 10.08 12.41
C GLY A 424 -46.48 8.72 12.05
N SER A 425 -45.26 8.44 12.52
CA SER A 425 -44.71 7.10 12.65
C SER A 425 -43.97 6.97 13.98
N ARG A 426 -44.09 5.82 14.63
CA ARG A 426 -43.40 5.54 15.90
C ARG A 426 -41.94 5.19 15.62
N THR A 427 -41.02 5.93 16.22
CA THR A 427 -39.57 5.71 16.10
C THR A 427 -38.89 5.74 17.46
N SER A 428 -37.84 4.95 17.62
CA SER A 428 -37.04 4.91 18.84
C SER A 428 -35.53 4.91 18.55
N ASP A 429 -34.77 5.49 19.46
CA ASP A 429 -33.30 5.40 19.46
C ASP A 429 -32.71 5.46 20.86
N PHE A 430 -31.50 4.91 21.00
CA PHE A 430 -30.64 5.10 22.17
C PHE A 430 -29.58 6.13 21.81
N VAL A 431 -29.46 7.20 22.59
CA VAL A 431 -28.59 8.31 22.28
C VAL A 431 -27.73 8.69 23.46
N LEU A 432 -26.42 8.63 23.26
CA LEU A 432 -25.43 9.27 24.11
C LEU A 432 -25.19 10.70 23.61
N THR A 433 -25.16 11.67 24.51
CA THR A 433 -24.87 13.07 24.20
C THR A 433 -23.55 13.46 24.84
N THR A 434 -22.64 14.08 24.10
CA THR A 434 -21.37 14.59 24.64
C THR A 434 -20.91 15.83 23.89
N THR A 435 -20.15 16.72 24.51
CA THR A 435 -19.50 17.85 23.82
C THR A 435 -18.17 17.44 23.17
N SER A 436 -17.65 16.25 23.48
CA SER A 436 -16.39 15.75 22.95
C SER A 436 -16.60 14.89 21.69
N LEU A 437 -16.04 15.35 20.57
CA LEU A 437 -15.97 14.55 19.35
C LEU A 437 -15.05 13.32 19.49
N PRO A 438 -13.86 13.40 20.13
CA PRO A 438 -13.04 12.22 20.41
C PRO A 438 -13.78 11.13 21.21
N LEU A 439 -14.55 11.51 22.24
CA LEU A 439 -15.37 10.57 23.01
C LEU A 439 -16.47 9.96 22.12
N ALA A 440 -17.21 10.80 21.37
CA ALA A 440 -18.27 10.32 20.49
C ALA A 440 -17.76 9.31 19.44
N ARG A 441 -16.59 9.57 18.84
CA ARG A 441 -15.95 8.68 17.86
C ARG A 441 -15.44 7.39 18.51
N GLY A 442 -14.81 7.48 19.68
CA GLY A 442 -14.36 6.30 20.42
C GLY A 442 -15.52 5.40 20.83
N VAL A 443 -16.63 5.97 21.31
CA VAL A 443 -17.84 5.23 21.64
C VAL A 443 -18.44 4.58 20.39
N GLN A 444 -18.48 5.29 19.26
CA GLN A 444 -18.93 4.71 17.99
C GLN A 444 -18.07 3.49 17.59
N ALA A 445 -16.74 3.60 17.71
CA ALA A 445 -15.83 2.48 17.41
C ALA A 445 -16.07 1.28 18.34
N LEU A 446 -16.22 1.51 19.65
CA LEU A 446 -16.56 0.45 20.61
C LEU A 446 -17.92 -0.20 20.35
N LEU A 447 -18.94 0.57 19.95
CA LEU A 447 -20.23 0.00 19.56
C LEU A 447 -20.09 -0.89 18.31
N LEU A 448 -19.32 -0.44 17.31
CA LEU A 448 -19.01 -1.25 16.11
C LEU A 448 -18.25 -2.53 16.42
N ASN A 449 -17.33 -2.50 17.39
CA ASN A 449 -16.65 -3.70 17.93
C ASN A 449 -17.61 -4.74 18.51
N HIS A 450 -18.84 -4.37 18.83
CA HIS A 450 -19.87 -5.26 19.32
C HIS A 450 -20.99 -5.49 18.31
N GLY A 451 -20.76 -5.19 17.02
CA GLY A 451 -21.76 -5.31 15.96
C GLY A 451 -22.93 -4.34 16.10
N ILE A 452 -22.74 -3.24 16.84
CA ILE A 452 -23.78 -2.24 17.09
C ILE A 452 -23.47 -1.01 16.25
N TYR A 453 -24.13 -0.91 15.10
CA TYR A 453 -24.03 0.28 14.27
C TYR A 453 -24.65 1.49 14.98
N SER A 454 -23.93 2.61 14.94
CA SER A 454 -24.37 3.90 15.46
C SER A 454 -24.00 5.04 14.49
N ARG A 455 -24.65 6.19 14.65
CA ARG A 455 -24.31 7.42 13.93
C ARG A 455 -23.84 8.50 14.89
N VAL A 456 -22.74 9.15 14.56
CA VAL A 456 -22.29 10.37 15.24
C VAL A 456 -22.77 11.58 14.44
N GLN A 457 -23.53 12.47 15.07
CA GLN A 457 -24.05 13.68 14.46
C GLN A 457 -23.81 14.88 15.36
N GLN A 458 -23.36 15.99 14.78
CA GLN A 458 -23.30 17.25 15.49
C GLN A 458 -24.71 17.83 15.62
N GLY A 459 -25.09 18.25 16.82
CA GLY A 459 -26.34 18.89 17.14
C GLY A 459 -26.35 20.39 16.83
N THR A 460 -27.37 21.07 17.33
CA THR A 460 -27.43 22.53 17.36
C THR A 460 -27.61 23.00 18.79
N GLU A 461 -26.94 24.09 19.17
CA GLU A 461 -27.10 24.74 20.47
C GLU A 461 -27.24 26.24 20.23
N LYS A 462 -28.34 26.83 20.71
CA LYS A 462 -28.67 28.24 20.48
C LYS A 462 -28.21 29.12 21.65
N ARG A 463 -27.91 28.52 22.80
CA ARG A 463 -27.49 29.24 24.01
C ARG A 463 -26.00 29.51 23.95
N SER A 464 -25.60 30.77 24.07
CA SER A 464 -24.19 31.20 24.00
C SER A 464 -23.30 30.63 25.10
N ASN A 465 -23.87 30.23 26.24
CA ASN A 465 -23.16 29.65 27.37
C ASN A 465 -23.01 28.12 27.30
N ARG A 466 -23.39 27.48 26.19
CA ARG A 466 -23.29 26.02 26.02
C ARG A 466 -22.59 25.65 24.72
N ARG A 467 -21.84 24.56 24.78
CA ARG A 467 -21.11 24.02 23.63
C ARG A 467 -22.04 23.19 22.75
N VAL A 468 -21.72 23.09 21.47
CA VAL A 468 -22.50 22.29 20.51
C VAL A 468 -22.30 20.81 20.82
N PRO A 469 -23.36 20.03 21.06
CA PRO A 469 -23.22 18.63 21.40
C PRO A 469 -23.03 17.75 20.16
N TYR A 470 -22.47 16.57 20.37
CA TYR A 470 -22.47 15.43 19.47
C TYR A 470 -23.40 14.35 20.03
N PHE A 471 -24.15 13.73 19.14
CA PHE A 471 -25.06 12.63 19.46
C PHE A 471 -24.53 11.33 18.87
N VAL A 472 -24.30 10.32 19.69
CA VAL A 472 -24.06 8.94 19.24
C VAL A 472 -25.39 8.21 19.29
N SER A 473 -26.00 7.96 18.13
CA SER A 473 -27.38 7.46 18.02
C SER A 473 -27.45 6.04 17.48
N ILE A 474 -28.15 5.16 18.21
CA ILE A 474 -28.45 3.77 17.85
C ILE A 474 -29.93 3.70 17.46
N GLY A 475 -30.21 3.79 16.16
CA GLY A 475 -31.58 3.92 15.63
C GLY A 475 -32.08 2.77 14.76
N TYR A 476 -31.25 1.79 14.44
CA TYR A 476 -31.68 0.59 13.69
C TYR A 476 -32.18 -0.47 14.66
N ALA A 477 -33.23 -1.23 14.27
CA ALA A 477 -33.84 -2.22 15.17
C ALA A 477 -32.83 -3.27 15.61
N GLN A 478 -32.14 -3.89 14.65
CA GLN A 478 -31.07 -4.86 14.92
C GLN A 478 -29.98 -4.31 15.85
N ALA A 479 -29.56 -3.06 15.68
CA ALA A 479 -28.54 -2.43 16.52
C ALA A 479 -29.05 -2.13 17.94
N ARG A 480 -30.32 -1.71 18.09
CA ARG A 480 -30.94 -1.53 19.42
C ARG A 480 -31.07 -2.86 20.16
N SER A 481 -31.52 -3.92 19.47
CA SER A 481 -31.58 -5.26 20.05
C SER A 481 -30.21 -5.76 20.49
N ALA A 482 -29.19 -5.62 19.62
CA ALA A 482 -27.82 -5.98 19.95
C ALA A 482 -27.27 -5.18 21.15
N PHE A 483 -27.58 -3.88 21.26
CA PHE A 483 -27.23 -3.08 22.43
C PHE A 483 -27.91 -3.60 23.70
N ARG A 484 -29.22 -3.86 23.66
CA ARG A 484 -29.98 -4.38 24.80
C ARG A 484 -29.45 -5.74 25.27
N GLU A 485 -29.08 -6.62 24.33
CA GLU A 485 -28.63 -7.98 24.64
C GLU A 485 -27.18 -8.02 25.15
N ARG A 486 -26.30 -7.16 24.62
CA ARG A 486 -24.85 -7.25 24.86
C ARG A 486 -24.30 -6.21 25.83
N ILE A 487 -24.95 -5.07 25.99
CA ILE A 487 -24.47 -3.94 26.80
C ILE A 487 -25.51 -3.60 27.87
N ASN A 488 -26.71 -3.22 27.43
CA ASN A 488 -27.86 -2.82 28.23
C ASN A 488 -27.62 -1.65 29.22
N PHE A 489 -28.70 -1.18 29.83
CA PHE A 489 -28.68 -0.17 30.89
C PHE A 489 -28.60 -0.83 32.28
N ILE A 490 -28.07 -0.08 33.25
CA ILE A 490 -27.84 -0.54 34.62
C ILE A 490 -29.10 -0.43 35.47
N SER A 491 -29.90 0.63 35.30
CA SER A 491 -31.13 0.78 36.07
C SER A 491 -32.33 0.12 35.42
N THR A 492 -33.19 -0.48 36.24
CA THR A 492 -34.39 -1.22 35.81
C THR A 492 -35.33 -0.33 34.99
N ASN A 493 -35.45 0.95 35.36
CA ASN A 493 -36.27 1.92 34.63
C ASN A 493 -35.79 2.10 33.18
N LYS A 494 -34.49 2.38 32.96
CA LYS A 494 -33.93 2.53 31.61
C LYS A 494 -33.98 1.22 30.82
N ARG A 495 -33.78 0.05 31.47
CA ARG A 495 -33.95 -1.27 30.84
C ARG A 495 -35.37 -1.49 30.34
N ASN A 496 -36.38 -1.21 31.16
CA ASN A 496 -37.79 -1.34 30.76
C ASN A 496 -38.12 -0.42 29.58
N LYS A 497 -37.58 0.80 29.58
CA LYS A 497 -37.75 1.72 28.45
C LYS A 497 -37.05 1.24 27.18
N ALA A 498 -35.88 0.63 27.31
CA ALA A 498 -35.16 0.01 26.19
C ALA A 498 -35.90 -1.20 25.63
N GLU A 499 -36.56 -2.00 26.48
CA GLU A 499 -37.42 -3.11 26.08
C GLU A 499 -38.56 -2.62 25.19
N VAL A 500 -39.29 -1.58 25.64
CA VAL A 500 -40.35 -0.94 24.85
C VAL A 500 -39.80 -0.41 23.52
N ALA A 501 -38.63 0.23 23.54
CA ALA A 501 -37.99 0.78 22.33
C ALA A 501 -37.57 -0.29 21.30
N CYS A 502 -37.37 -1.54 21.73
CA CYS A 502 -37.05 -2.68 20.87
C CYS A 502 -38.29 -3.51 20.49
N GLY A 503 -39.45 -3.24 21.10
CA GLY A 503 -40.69 -3.95 20.85
C GLY A 503 -41.34 -3.64 19.49
N SER A 504 -42.38 -4.39 19.16
CA SER A 504 -43.14 -4.27 17.90
C SER A 504 -43.78 -2.88 17.70
N GLU A 505 -44.03 -2.14 18.78
CA GLU A 505 -44.54 -0.78 18.75
C GLU A 505 -43.59 0.25 18.11
N PHE A 506 -42.29 -0.06 18.06
CA PHE A 506 -41.25 0.79 17.50
C PHE A 506 -40.45 0.03 16.42
N PRO A 507 -41.08 -0.23 15.26
CA PRO A 507 -40.43 -0.99 14.19
C PRO A 507 -39.19 -0.26 13.68
N GLY A 508 -38.26 -1.01 13.09
CA GLY A 508 -37.07 -0.45 12.47
C GLY A 508 -36.57 -1.34 11.34
N LYS A 509 -35.45 -0.94 10.75
CA LYS A 509 -34.81 -1.70 9.67
C LYS A 509 -33.67 -2.55 10.21
N ASP A 510 -33.44 -3.67 9.56
CA ASP A 510 -32.21 -4.45 9.72
C ASP A 510 -31.07 -3.84 8.91
N LEU A 511 -29.84 -4.17 9.30
CA LEU A 511 -28.64 -3.68 8.67
C LEU A 511 -28.03 -4.78 7.81
N PRO A 512 -27.56 -4.45 6.59
CA PRO A 512 -26.73 -5.37 5.85
C PRO A 512 -25.38 -5.52 6.56
N ALA A 513 -24.81 -6.71 6.49
CA ALA A 513 -23.53 -7.04 7.09
C ALA A 513 -22.38 -6.20 6.48
N LEU A 514 -22.45 -5.96 5.17
CA LEU A 514 -21.65 -4.96 4.46
C LEU A 514 -22.53 -3.78 4.04
N ARG A 515 -22.25 -2.61 4.60
CA ARG A 515 -23.04 -1.40 4.44
C ARG A 515 -22.27 -0.36 3.62
N GLN A 516 -22.96 0.29 2.69
CA GLN A 516 -22.40 1.38 1.90
C GLN A 516 -22.66 2.72 2.59
N GLU A 517 -21.60 3.37 3.05
CA GLU A 517 -21.66 4.65 3.74
C GLU A 517 -21.17 5.79 2.88
N LEU A 518 -21.97 6.87 2.81
CA LEU A 518 -21.68 8.03 1.96
C LEU A 518 -20.44 8.78 2.47
N ILE A 519 -19.53 9.14 1.58
CA ILE A 519 -18.44 10.06 1.85
C ILE A 519 -19.03 11.47 2.03
N GLN A 520 -18.94 11.98 3.25
CA GLN A 520 -19.44 13.30 3.62
C GLN A 520 -18.40 14.38 3.35
N ARG A 521 -17.13 14.13 3.71
CA ARG A 521 -16.02 15.06 3.46
C ARG A 521 -14.69 14.32 3.34
N ILE A 522 -13.74 14.95 2.65
CA ILE A 522 -12.35 14.52 2.54
C ILE A 522 -11.49 15.73 2.90
N GLU A 523 -10.57 15.58 3.84
CA GLU A 523 -9.74 16.68 4.34
C GLU A 523 -8.26 16.25 4.40
N LEU A 524 -7.35 17.13 3.98
CA LEU A 524 -5.91 16.91 4.17
C LEU A 524 -5.59 17.16 5.65
N VAL A 525 -5.11 16.13 6.36
CA VAL A 525 -4.74 16.20 7.78
C VAL A 525 -3.34 16.78 7.96
N GLY A 526 -2.47 16.55 6.97
CA GLY A 526 -1.07 16.97 6.98
C GLY A 526 -0.11 15.80 6.81
N THR A 527 1.19 16.06 6.91
CA THR A 527 2.22 15.03 6.79
C THR A 527 2.43 14.32 8.12
N GLN A 528 2.37 12.98 8.13
CA GLN A 528 2.55 12.17 9.33
C GLN A 528 3.40 10.92 9.05
N PRO A 529 4.02 10.28 10.05
CA PRO A 529 4.55 8.94 9.94
C PRO A 529 3.45 7.94 9.59
N VAL A 530 3.72 7.08 8.62
CA VAL A 530 2.77 6.17 8.02
C VAL A 530 3.34 4.75 7.90
N TYR A 531 2.43 3.79 7.98
CA TYR A 531 2.65 2.37 8.24
C TYR A 531 1.77 1.56 7.30
N ASP A 532 2.15 0.31 7.06
CA ASP A 532 1.35 -0.62 6.25
C ASP A 532 1.50 -2.04 6.79
N ILE A 533 0.50 -2.86 6.51
CA ILE A 533 0.48 -4.29 6.80
C ILE A 533 0.12 -5.05 5.53
N GLN A 534 0.78 -6.17 5.31
CA GLN A 534 0.39 -7.11 4.27
C GLN A 534 -0.41 -8.23 4.92
N THR A 535 -1.60 -8.48 4.44
CA THR A 535 -2.46 -9.60 4.83
C THR A 535 -2.49 -10.71 3.79
N GLU A 536 -2.95 -11.91 4.18
CA GLU A 536 -3.05 -13.04 3.25
C GLU A 536 -4.08 -12.81 2.15
N SER A 537 -5.18 -12.12 2.45
CA SER A 537 -6.26 -11.87 1.51
C SER A 537 -6.04 -10.68 0.57
N GLY A 538 -5.03 -9.83 0.85
CA GLY A 538 -4.79 -8.61 0.07
C GLY A 538 -5.54 -7.38 0.58
N GLN A 539 -6.42 -7.52 1.58
CA GLN A 539 -7.21 -6.44 2.17
C GLN A 539 -7.35 -6.60 3.69
N TYR A 540 -7.77 -5.54 4.37
CA TYR A 540 -8.14 -5.55 5.79
C TYR A 540 -9.17 -4.46 6.09
N LEU A 541 -9.72 -4.47 7.32
CA LEU A 541 -10.63 -3.44 7.78
C LEU A 541 -9.90 -2.38 8.63
N SER A 542 -9.84 -1.16 8.12
CA SER A 542 -9.41 0.01 8.89
C SER A 542 -10.64 0.76 9.40
N ASN A 543 -10.83 0.80 10.72
CA ASN A 543 -12.04 1.34 11.37
C ASN A 543 -13.32 0.77 10.72
N ASN A 544 -13.34 -0.56 10.54
CA ASN A 544 -14.38 -1.34 9.85
C ASN A 544 -14.58 -1.06 8.35
N VAL A 545 -13.81 -0.17 7.75
CA VAL A 545 -13.89 0.14 6.33
C VAL A 545 -12.88 -0.70 5.54
N VAL A 546 -13.31 -1.23 4.39
CA VAL A 546 -12.50 -2.12 3.55
C VAL A 546 -11.39 -1.34 2.83
N VAL A 547 -10.12 -1.67 3.13
CA VAL A 547 -8.90 -1.07 2.57
C VAL A 547 -7.92 -2.13 2.04
N HIS A 548 -6.98 -1.73 1.17
CA HIS A 548 -6.17 -2.64 0.36
C HIS A 548 -4.65 -2.58 0.66
N ASN A 549 -3.90 -3.69 0.49
CA ASN A 549 -2.42 -3.81 0.64
C ASN A 549 -1.57 -3.28 -0.56
N CYS A 550 -0.26 -3.07 -0.40
CA CYS A 550 0.70 -2.94 -1.53
C CYS A 550 1.20 -4.33 -2.05
N PHE A 551 1.45 -4.50 -3.36
CA PHE A 551 1.51 -5.85 -3.97
C PHE A 551 2.89 -6.35 -4.49
N ILE A 552 3.31 -7.50 -3.97
CA ILE A 552 4.10 -8.55 -4.63
C ILE A 552 3.19 -9.78 -4.69
N GLN A 553 3.12 -10.49 -5.82
CA GLN A 553 2.19 -11.61 -6.00
C GLN A 553 2.90 -12.96 -5.92
N SER A 554 2.16 -13.98 -5.48
CA SER A 554 2.61 -15.39 -5.50
C SER A 554 1.60 -16.26 -6.24
N VAL A 555 2.09 -17.41 -6.71
CA VAL A 555 1.30 -18.46 -7.35
C VAL A 555 1.65 -19.82 -6.75
N ASN A 556 0.64 -20.64 -6.48
CA ASN A 556 0.80 -22.04 -6.12
C ASN A 556 0.57 -22.92 -7.35
N ASP A 557 1.11 -24.13 -7.34
CA ASP A 557 0.92 -25.13 -8.39
C ASP A 557 -0.49 -25.76 -8.33
N ASP A 558 -1.49 -24.92 -8.59
CA ASP A 558 -2.91 -25.24 -8.61
C ASP A 558 -3.57 -24.45 -9.75
N LEU A 559 -4.51 -25.08 -10.47
CA LEU A 559 -5.11 -24.45 -11.65
C LEU A 559 -6.13 -23.36 -11.30
N VAL A 560 -7.11 -23.65 -10.43
CA VAL A 560 -8.34 -22.84 -10.27
C VAL A 560 -8.66 -22.41 -8.84
N ASN A 561 -8.04 -23.02 -7.83
CA ASN A 561 -8.30 -22.68 -6.44
C ASN A 561 -7.67 -21.32 -6.07
N PRO A 562 -8.11 -20.69 -4.96
CA PRO A 562 -7.49 -19.47 -4.45
C PRO A 562 -5.98 -19.61 -4.28
N GLY A 563 -5.22 -18.64 -4.78
CA GLY A 563 -3.75 -18.69 -4.83
C GLY A 563 -3.16 -19.49 -6.00
N GLY A 564 -3.98 -20.15 -6.81
CA GLY A 564 -3.59 -20.86 -8.04
C GLY A 564 -3.41 -19.94 -9.26
N ILE A 565 -3.24 -20.55 -10.44
CA ILE A 565 -2.87 -19.90 -11.71
C ILE A 565 -3.98 -18.95 -12.19
N MET A 566 -5.23 -19.43 -12.28
CA MET A 566 -6.34 -18.60 -12.79
C MET A 566 -6.73 -17.49 -11.81
N ASP A 567 -6.58 -17.73 -10.51
CA ASP A 567 -6.74 -16.71 -9.47
C ASP A 567 -5.67 -15.62 -9.59
N LEU A 568 -4.41 -15.98 -9.86
CA LEU A 568 -3.35 -15.00 -10.14
C LEU A 568 -3.74 -14.08 -11.31
N TRP A 569 -4.23 -14.63 -12.42
CA TRP A 569 -4.63 -13.80 -13.57
C TRP A 569 -5.75 -12.84 -13.23
N THR A 570 -6.71 -13.27 -12.41
CA THR A 570 -7.77 -12.39 -11.91
C THR A 570 -7.21 -11.27 -11.04
N ARG A 571 -6.27 -11.59 -10.13
CA ARG A 571 -5.60 -10.60 -9.27
C ARG A 571 -4.74 -9.61 -10.06
N GLU A 572 -3.94 -10.10 -11.01
CA GLU A 572 -3.13 -9.25 -11.89
C GLU A 572 -4.00 -8.36 -12.80
N ALA A 573 -5.10 -8.89 -13.33
CA ALA A 573 -6.02 -8.10 -14.15
C ALA A 573 -6.65 -6.93 -13.38
N ARG A 574 -7.03 -7.17 -12.11
CA ARG A 574 -7.47 -6.10 -11.21
C ARG A 574 -6.37 -5.08 -11.00
N LEU A 575 -5.15 -5.53 -10.73
CA LEU A 575 -3.98 -4.67 -10.53
C LEU A 575 -3.68 -3.74 -11.71
N PHE A 576 -3.65 -4.30 -12.92
CA PHE A 576 -3.44 -3.55 -14.15
C PHE A 576 -4.58 -2.56 -14.41
N LYS A 577 -5.84 -2.97 -14.19
CA LYS A 577 -7.01 -2.09 -14.33
C LYS A 577 -6.85 -0.80 -13.51
N TYR A 578 -6.23 -0.87 -12.33
CA TYR A 578 -6.01 0.28 -11.45
C TYR A 578 -4.65 0.98 -11.64
N GLY A 579 -3.91 0.67 -12.70
CA GLY A 579 -2.69 1.39 -13.08
C GLY A 579 -1.40 0.86 -12.45
N SER A 580 -1.47 -0.26 -11.71
CA SER A 580 -0.32 -0.82 -11.01
C SER A 580 0.40 -1.87 -11.85
N GLY A 581 1.72 -1.99 -11.67
CA GLY A 581 2.53 -3.08 -12.20
C GLY A 581 2.53 -4.30 -11.29
N THR A 582 2.83 -5.48 -11.85
CA THR A 582 2.91 -6.73 -11.09
C THR A 582 4.24 -7.44 -11.32
N GLY A 583 4.76 -8.04 -10.25
CA GLY A 583 5.89 -8.95 -10.27
C GLY A 583 5.52 -10.27 -9.59
N SER A 584 5.74 -11.37 -10.31
CA SER A 584 5.32 -12.71 -9.88
C SER A 584 6.44 -13.71 -10.18
N ASN A 585 6.80 -14.54 -9.19
CA ASN A 585 7.72 -15.67 -9.37
C ASN A 585 6.93 -16.96 -9.62
N PHE A 586 7.14 -17.58 -10.77
CA PHE A 586 6.39 -18.74 -11.25
C PHE A 586 7.08 -20.09 -11.01
N SER A 587 8.22 -20.08 -10.32
CA SER A 587 9.07 -21.26 -10.15
C SER A 587 8.42 -22.40 -9.37
N LYS A 588 7.27 -22.16 -8.73
CA LYS A 588 6.50 -23.21 -8.05
C LYS A 588 5.68 -24.06 -9.01
N LEU A 589 5.35 -23.56 -10.21
CA LEU A 589 4.53 -24.31 -11.16
C LEU A 589 5.32 -25.50 -11.69
N ARG A 590 4.64 -26.63 -11.91
CA ARG A 590 5.28 -27.81 -12.49
C ARG A 590 5.67 -27.60 -13.95
N GLY A 591 6.80 -28.18 -14.34
CA GLY A 591 7.30 -28.17 -15.71
C GLY A 591 6.46 -29.01 -16.67
N GLU A 592 6.80 -28.94 -17.95
CA GLU A 592 6.26 -29.82 -18.99
C GLU A 592 6.57 -31.29 -18.66
N ASP A 593 5.69 -32.19 -19.07
CA ASP A 593 5.80 -33.65 -18.84
C ASP A 593 5.72 -34.13 -17.37
N GLU A 594 5.68 -33.23 -16.39
CA GLU A 594 5.47 -33.61 -14.98
C GLU A 594 4.05 -34.19 -14.76
N PRO A 595 3.89 -35.18 -13.85
CA PRO A 595 2.62 -35.89 -13.66
C PRO A 595 1.53 -34.98 -13.08
N LEU A 596 0.28 -35.24 -13.49
CA LEU A 596 -0.92 -34.61 -12.94
C LEU A 596 -1.62 -35.51 -11.93
N SER A 597 -2.30 -34.92 -10.94
CA SER A 597 -3.03 -35.65 -9.90
C SER A 597 -4.20 -36.48 -10.44
N GLY A 598 -4.83 -36.03 -11.53
CA GLY A 598 -5.92 -36.74 -12.22
C GLY A 598 -5.47 -37.73 -13.29
N GLY A 599 -4.16 -37.99 -13.42
CA GLY A 599 -3.57 -38.74 -14.54
C GLY A 599 -3.19 -37.86 -15.74
N GLY A 600 -2.26 -38.35 -16.56
CA GLY A 600 -1.69 -37.58 -17.68
C GLY A 600 -0.48 -36.73 -17.28
N LYS A 601 -0.10 -35.82 -18.18
CA LYS A 601 1.10 -35.00 -18.06
C LYS A 601 0.78 -33.51 -18.19
N SER A 602 1.56 -32.70 -17.48
CA SER A 602 1.49 -31.24 -17.51
C SER A 602 1.85 -30.66 -18.89
N SER A 603 1.15 -29.60 -19.30
CA SER A 603 1.49 -28.77 -20.47
C SER A 603 2.61 -27.75 -20.20
N GLY A 604 3.16 -27.77 -18.98
CA GLY A 604 4.29 -26.94 -18.55
C GLY A 604 3.95 -25.48 -18.31
N LEU A 605 4.88 -24.79 -17.66
CA LEU A 605 4.82 -23.38 -17.30
C LEU A 605 4.54 -22.49 -18.53
N MET A 606 5.19 -22.79 -19.65
CA MET A 606 5.13 -21.97 -20.86
C MET A 606 3.71 -21.85 -21.42
N SER A 607 2.87 -22.88 -21.25
CA SER A 607 1.47 -22.84 -21.66
C SER A 607 0.69 -21.74 -20.92
N PHE A 608 0.91 -21.60 -19.62
CA PHE A 608 0.26 -20.60 -18.78
C PHE A 608 0.85 -19.20 -18.95
N LEU A 609 2.17 -19.09 -19.16
CA LEU A 609 2.80 -17.79 -19.44
C LEU A 609 2.29 -17.18 -20.74
N ARG A 610 1.99 -17.98 -21.77
CA ARG A 610 1.34 -17.50 -23.00
C ARG A 610 -0.05 -16.90 -22.72
N ILE A 611 -0.81 -17.46 -21.78
CA ILE A 611 -2.09 -16.89 -21.34
C ILE A 611 -1.86 -15.56 -20.62
N GLY A 612 -0.93 -15.53 -19.66
CA GLY A 612 -0.61 -14.32 -18.89
C GLY A 612 -0.09 -13.17 -19.76
N ASP A 613 0.72 -13.48 -20.77
CA ASP A 613 1.21 -12.53 -21.77
C ASP A 613 0.05 -11.91 -22.58
N ARG A 614 -0.87 -12.74 -23.09
CA ARG A 614 -2.06 -12.25 -23.79
C ARG A 614 -2.95 -11.40 -22.90
N ALA A 615 -3.14 -11.81 -21.65
CA ALA A 615 -3.90 -11.03 -20.68
C ALA A 615 -3.26 -9.66 -20.42
N ALA A 616 -1.95 -9.59 -20.19
CA ALA A 616 -1.23 -8.33 -20.01
C ALA A 616 -1.28 -7.42 -21.25
N GLY A 617 -1.20 -8.00 -22.46
CA GLY A 617 -1.33 -7.26 -23.71
C GLY A 617 -2.74 -6.71 -23.96
N ALA A 618 -3.77 -7.46 -23.55
CA ALA A 618 -5.17 -7.06 -23.70
C ALA A 618 -5.59 -5.97 -22.71
N ILE A 619 -5.01 -5.96 -21.50
CA ILE A 619 -5.41 -5.05 -20.43
C ILE A 619 -4.66 -3.71 -20.54
N LYS A 620 -5.44 -2.66 -20.75
CA LYS A 620 -4.99 -1.27 -20.75
C LYS A 620 -4.88 -0.73 -19.33
N SER A 621 -3.67 -0.37 -18.93
CA SER A 621 -3.38 0.02 -17.55
C SER A 621 -4.04 1.35 -17.20
N GLY A 622 -4.78 1.39 -16.08
CA GLY A 622 -5.44 2.60 -15.59
C GLY A 622 -6.49 3.21 -16.55
N GLY A 623 -7.01 2.44 -17.50
CA GLY A 623 -7.96 2.93 -18.52
C GLY A 623 -7.35 3.84 -19.58
N THR A 624 -6.02 3.88 -19.71
CA THR A 624 -5.28 4.70 -20.70
C THR A 624 -4.85 3.88 -21.92
N THR A 625 -4.19 4.47 -22.91
CA THR A 625 -3.70 3.74 -24.10
C THR A 625 -2.50 2.81 -23.83
N ARG A 626 -1.90 2.88 -22.62
CA ARG A 626 -0.67 2.15 -22.24
C ARG A 626 -0.94 0.71 -21.80
N ARG A 627 -0.03 -0.21 -22.18
CA ARG A 627 -0.07 -1.63 -21.82
C ARG A 627 0.26 -1.84 -20.32
N ALA A 628 -0.21 -2.94 -19.75
CA ALA A 628 0.12 -3.37 -18.40
C ALA A 628 1.64 -3.56 -18.19
N ALA A 629 2.14 -3.31 -16.97
CA ALA A 629 3.54 -3.54 -16.60
C ALA A 629 3.65 -4.86 -15.82
N LYS A 630 4.13 -5.91 -16.49
CA LYS A 630 4.25 -7.26 -15.90
C LYS A 630 5.71 -7.71 -15.87
N MET A 631 6.14 -8.29 -14.75
CA MET A 631 7.38 -9.04 -14.65
C MET A 631 7.10 -10.49 -14.25
N VAL A 632 7.76 -11.41 -14.96
CA VAL A 632 7.70 -12.85 -14.76
C VAL A 632 9.09 -13.29 -14.31
N CYS A 633 9.19 -13.91 -13.13
CA CYS A 633 10.44 -14.47 -12.64
C CYS A 633 10.41 -16.01 -12.67
N LEU A 634 11.54 -16.62 -13.06
CA LEU A 634 11.76 -18.05 -13.03
C LEU A 634 13.14 -18.39 -12.44
N ASP A 635 13.18 -19.32 -11.50
CA ASP A 635 14.41 -19.82 -10.89
C ASP A 635 15.15 -20.72 -11.89
N LEU A 636 16.48 -20.60 -11.95
CA LEU A 636 17.30 -21.18 -13.02
C LEU A 636 17.33 -22.72 -13.05
N ASP A 637 16.87 -23.38 -12.00
CA ASP A 637 16.76 -24.84 -11.92
C ASP A 637 15.38 -25.37 -12.34
N HIS A 638 14.52 -24.54 -12.90
CA HIS A 638 13.20 -24.97 -13.36
C HIS A 638 13.30 -25.87 -14.61
N PRO A 639 12.50 -26.95 -14.74
CA PRO A 639 12.56 -27.84 -15.90
C PRO A 639 12.35 -27.14 -17.25
N ASP A 640 11.48 -26.14 -17.29
CA ASP A 640 11.17 -25.37 -18.52
C ASP A 640 12.15 -24.21 -18.79
N ILE A 641 13.28 -24.10 -18.08
CA ILE A 641 14.16 -22.92 -18.14
C ILE A 641 14.69 -22.63 -19.55
N GLU A 642 15.11 -23.65 -20.31
CA GLU A 642 15.62 -23.46 -21.68
C GLU A 642 14.53 -22.92 -22.61
N GLN A 643 13.28 -23.38 -22.44
CA GLN A 643 12.15 -22.86 -23.22
C GLN A 643 11.83 -21.41 -22.84
N PHE A 644 11.90 -21.09 -21.55
CA PHE A 644 11.68 -19.75 -21.03
C PHE A 644 12.73 -18.75 -21.52
N VAL A 645 14.01 -19.09 -21.42
CA VAL A 645 15.15 -18.26 -21.88
C VAL A 645 15.04 -17.97 -23.37
N ASN A 646 14.74 -18.98 -24.18
CA ASN A 646 14.68 -18.83 -25.64
C ASN A 646 13.31 -18.38 -26.16
N TRP A 647 12.33 -18.15 -25.29
CA TRP A 647 10.95 -17.90 -25.70
C TRP A 647 10.85 -16.67 -26.60
N LYS A 648 11.34 -15.53 -26.14
CA LYS A 648 11.24 -14.28 -26.90
C LYS A 648 12.10 -14.29 -28.16
N VAL A 649 13.29 -14.87 -28.13
CA VAL A 649 14.13 -15.07 -29.33
C VAL A 649 13.37 -15.82 -30.42
N ARG A 650 12.68 -16.91 -30.07
CA ARG A 650 11.85 -17.68 -31.02
C ARG A 650 10.73 -16.84 -31.61
N GLU A 651 10.09 -16.01 -30.79
CA GLU A 651 9.00 -15.13 -31.23
C GLU A 651 9.50 -13.99 -32.13
N GLU A 652 10.65 -13.40 -31.84
CA GLU A 652 11.32 -12.42 -32.70
C GLU A 652 11.69 -12.99 -34.07
N LEU A 653 12.16 -14.24 -34.13
CA LEU A 653 12.42 -14.92 -35.40
C LEU A 653 11.14 -15.14 -36.23
N LYS A 654 10.01 -15.46 -35.58
CA LYS A 654 8.71 -15.55 -36.25
C LYS A 654 8.28 -14.21 -36.81
N VAL A 655 8.45 -13.12 -36.03
CA VAL A 655 8.16 -11.77 -36.52
C VAL A 655 9.01 -11.42 -37.73
N ALA A 656 10.32 -11.67 -37.68
CA ALA A 656 11.21 -11.42 -38.81
C ALA A 656 10.74 -12.15 -40.08
N ALA A 657 10.35 -13.42 -39.98
CA ALA A 657 9.81 -14.16 -41.11
C ALA A 657 8.50 -13.56 -41.65
N MET A 658 7.59 -13.12 -40.78
CA MET A 658 6.35 -12.44 -41.20
C MET A 658 6.63 -11.10 -41.89
N VAL A 659 7.58 -10.31 -41.37
CA VAL A 659 8.00 -9.04 -41.97
C VAL A 659 8.52 -9.25 -43.39
N GLU A 660 9.42 -10.20 -43.60
CA GLU A 660 9.94 -10.51 -44.94
C GLU A 660 8.84 -10.99 -45.89
N GLY A 661 7.91 -11.82 -45.41
CA GLY A 661 6.75 -12.25 -46.19
C GLY A 661 5.85 -11.09 -46.62
N LEU A 662 5.59 -10.13 -45.72
CA LEU A 662 4.78 -8.93 -46.02
C LEU A 662 5.44 -8.01 -47.05
N LYS A 663 6.78 -7.95 -47.11
CA LYS A 663 7.51 -7.14 -48.11
C LYS A 663 7.31 -7.65 -49.54
N VAL A 664 7.11 -8.95 -49.73
CA VAL A 664 6.96 -9.60 -51.04
C VAL A 664 5.52 -10.00 -51.36
N LEU A 665 4.54 -9.46 -50.62
CA LEU A 665 3.13 -9.81 -50.79
C LEU A 665 2.64 -9.55 -52.23
N PRO A 666 2.00 -10.53 -52.91
CA PRO A 666 1.49 -10.33 -54.27
C PRO A 666 0.52 -9.14 -54.35
N ALA A 667 0.51 -8.44 -55.50
CA ALA A 667 -0.34 -7.27 -55.72
C ALA A 667 -1.83 -7.57 -55.43
N ALA A 668 -2.34 -8.72 -55.89
CA ALA A 668 -3.71 -9.14 -55.64
C ALA A 668 -4.07 -9.25 -54.13
N GLN A 669 -3.11 -9.64 -53.28
CA GLN A 669 -3.33 -9.70 -51.83
C GLN A 669 -3.25 -8.32 -51.17
N ARG A 670 -2.38 -7.43 -51.67
CA ARG A 670 -2.33 -6.04 -51.22
C ARG A 670 -3.61 -5.29 -51.56
N GLU A 671 -4.11 -5.45 -52.79
CA GLU A 671 -5.39 -4.90 -53.23
C GLU A 671 -6.57 -5.45 -52.42
N LEU A 672 -6.56 -6.75 -52.10
CA LEU A 672 -7.56 -7.34 -51.23
C LEU A 672 -7.53 -6.74 -49.82
N ALA A 673 -6.34 -6.58 -49.24
CA ALA A 673 -6.16 -5.96 -47.93
C ALA A 673 -6.68 -4.51 -47.93
N GLU A 674 -6.34 -3.72 -48.95
CA GLU A 674 -6.84 -2.35 -49.12
C GLU A 674 -8.36 -2.31 -49.27
N LYS A 675 -8.92 -3.18 -50.13
CA LYS A 675 -10.37 -3.29 -50.34
C LYS A 675 -11.13 -3.61 -49.05
N LEU A 676 -10.52 -4.41 -48.17
CA LEU A 676 -11.09 -4.79 -46.87
C LEU A 676 -10.69 -3.83 -45.74
N GLY A 677 -9.87 -2.82 -46.01
CA GLY A 677 -9.36 -1.88 -45.00
C GLY A 677 -8.43 -2.51 -43.96
N LEU A 678 -7.77 -3.63 -44.27
CA LEU A 678 -6.85 -4.35 -43.39
C LEU A 678 -5.49 -3.64 -43.31
N ARG A 679 -4.93 -3.52 -42.10
CA ARG A 679 -3.63 -2.86 -41.86
C ARG A 679 -2.53 -3.88 -41.59
N LEU A 680 -2.07 -4.55 -42.65
CA LEU A 680 -0.99 -5.55 -42.60
C LEU A 680 0.40 -4.91 -42.50
N ASN A 681 0.65 -4.14 -41.45
CA ASN A 681 1.96 -3.51 -41.21
C ASN A 681 2.82 -4.31 -40.22
N TYR A 682 4.12 -4.05 -40.29
CA TYR A 682 5.14 -4.73 -39.49
C TYR A 682 5.90 -3.77 -38.57
N ASP A 683 5.30 -2.62 -38.26
CA ASP A 683 5.75 -1.76 -37.16
C ASP A 683 5.75 -2.54 -35.84
N PHE A 684 6.56 -2.13 -34.86
CA PHE A 684 6.58 -2.78 -33.54
C PHE A 684 5.26 -2.60 -32.75
N ASN A 685 4.41 -1.65 -33.14
CA ASN A 685 3.01 -1.52 -32.72
C ASN A 685 2.03 -1.98 -33.79
N GLY A 686 2.50 -2.64 -34.83
CA GLY A 686 1.72 -3.15 -35.95
C GLY A 686 1.07 -4.49 -35.68
N GLU A 687 0.14 -4.86 -36.56
CA GLU A 687 -0.69 -6.06 -36.42
C GLU A 687 0.18 -7.33 -36.32
N ALA A 688 1.21 -7.46 -37.15
CA ALA A 688 2.12 -8.62 -37.14
C ALA A 688 2.80 -8.84 -35.78
N TYR A 689 3.27 -7.78 -35.12
CA TYR A 689 3.91 -7.89 -33.79
C TYR A 689 2.92 -8.28 -32.70
N TYR A 690 1.64 -7.90 -32.81
CA TYR A 690 0.60 -8.33 -31.85
C TYR A 690 0.25 -9.81 -31.95
N THR A 691 0.62 -10.51 -33.01
CA THR A 691 0.29 -11.93 -33.19
C THR A 691 1.25 -12.89 -32.49
N VAL A 692 2.44 -12.44 -32.07
CA VAL A 692 3.41 -13.28 -31.35
C VAL A 692 3.28 -13.16 -29.83
N SER A 693 3.88 -14.09 -29.11
CA SER A 693 3.80 -14.20 -27.64
C SER A 693 5.07 -13.69 -26.94
N GLY A 694 5.01 -13.52 -25.62
CA GLY A 694 6.16 -13.16 -24.77
C GLY A 694 6.59 -11.69 -24.87
N GLN A 695 5.73 -10.83 -25.41
CA GLN A 695 6.02 -9.42 -25.69
C GLN A 695 5.46 -8.45 -24.62
N ASN A 696 4.60 -8.93 -23.73
CA ASN A 696 3.85 -8.09 -22.77
C ASN A 696 4.31 -8.29 -21.32
N SER A 697 5.45 -8.94 -21.11
CA SER A 697 6.12 -9.04 -19.82
C SER A 697 7.64 -8.88 -19.96
N ASN A 698 8.29 -8.42 -18.90
CA ASN A 698 9.72 -8.63 -18.70
C ASN A 698 9.91 -10.03 -18.11
N ASN A 699 10.58 -10.90 -18.85
CA ASN A 699 10.86 -12.27 -18.45
C ASN A 699 12.24 -12.29 -17.81
N SER A 700 12.34 -12.70 -16.56
CA SER A 700 13.57 -12.65 -15.79
C SER A 700 13.91 -14.01 -15.20
N VAL A 701 15.19 -14.37 -15.23
CA VAL A 701 15.73 -15.56 -14.57
C VAL A 701 16.38 -15.21 -13.25
N ARG A 702 16.21 -16.07 -12.25
CA ARG A 702 16.79 -15.94 -10.92
C ARG A 702 17.93 -16.94 -10.77
N ILE A 703 19.13 -16.41 -10.64
CA ILE A 703 20.39 -17.17 -10.72
C ILE A 703 21.01 -17.23 -9.33
N PRO A 704 21.15 -18.42 -8.73
CA PRO A 704 21.80 -18.57 -7.44
C PRO A 704 23.33 -18.58 -7.59
N ASN A 705 24.05 -18.25 -6.52
CA ASN A 705 25.52 -18.22 -6.50
C ASN A 705 26.12 -19.61 -6.82
N ARG A 706 25.43 -20.70 -6.46
CA ARG A 706 25.86 -22.07 -6.78
C ARG A 706 25.95 -22.35 -8.29
N PHE A 707 25.22 -21.60 -9.13
CA PHE A 707 25.32 -21.73 -10.58
C PHE A 707 26.68 -21.25 -11.10
N PHE A 708 27.19 -20.14 -10.58
CA PHE A 708 28.48 -19.61 -11.01
C PHE A 708 29.65 -20.53 -10.65
N LYS A 709 29.56 -21.27 -9.54
CA LYS A 709 30.52 -22.34 -9.23
C LYS A 709 30.52 -23.43 -10.30
N ALA A 710 29.34 -23.92 -10.67
CA ALA A 710 29.21 -24.90 -11.76
C ALA A 710 29.71 -24.34 -13.11
N LEU A 711 29.50 -23.05 -13.37
CA LEU A 711 29.99 -22.38 -14.59
C LEU A 711 31.52 -22.26 -14.64
N GLU A 712 32.14 -21.92 -13.51
CA GLU A 712 33.61 -21.82 -13.37
C GLU A 712 34.29 -23.19 -13.49
N GLU A 713 33.66 -24.23 -12.96
CA GLU A 713 34.15 -25.62 -12.98
C GLU A 713 33.78 -26.38 -14.28
N ASP A 714 33.09 -25.74 -15.22
CA ASP A 714 32.55 -26.37 -16.43
C ASP A 714 31.64 -27.59 -16.16
N GLY A 715 30.97 -27.54 -15.02
CA GLY A 715 30.12 -28.59 -14.47
C GLY A 715 28.71 -28.64 -15.08
N ASP A 716 27.97 -29.65 -14.62
CA ASP A 716 26.58 -29.84 -14.99
C ASP A 716 25.66 -29.05 -14.05
N TRP A 717 24.53 -28.60 -14.60
CA TRP A 717 23.44 -27.95 -13.90
C TRP A 717 22.21 -28.83 -13.91
N GLU A 718 21.63 -29.08 -12.74
CA GLU A 718 20.48 -29.95 -12.57
C GLU A 718 19.18 -29.14 -12.58
N LEU A 719 18.29 -29.49 -13.50
CA LEU A 719 16.91 -29.01 -13.52
C LEU A 719 16.05 -29.90 -12.63
N THR A 720 15.24 -29.32 -11.75
CA THR A 720 14.55 -30.05 -10.68
C THR A 720 13.04 -30.03 -10.86
N ARG A 721 12.41 -31.19 -10.86
CA ARG A 721 10.95 -31.34 -10.95
C ARG A 721 10.26 -30.73 -9.72
N ARG A 722 9.14 -30.04 -9.93
CA ARG A 722 8.38 -29.41 -8.83
C ARG A 722 7.44 -30.39 -8.12
N THR A 723 7.11 -31.50 -8.78
CA THR A 723 6.20 -32.52 -8.24
C THR A 723 6.85 -33.44 -7.20
N ASP A 724 8.11 -33.83 -7.38
CA ASP A 724 8.79 -34.81 -6.53
C ASP A 724 10.24 -34.44 -6.16
N GLY A 725 10.74 -33.30 -6.61
CA GLY A 725 12.10 -32.84 -6.31
C GLY A 725 13.21 -33.61 -7.02
N LYS A 726 12.89 -34.54 -7.94
CA LYS A 726 13.91 -35.30 -8.68
C LYS A 726 14.51 -34.47 -9.81
N VAL A 727 15.71 -34.85 -10.23
CA VAL A 727 16.37 -34.26 -11.41
C VAL A 727 15.53 -34.60 -12.66
N ALA A 728 15.03 -33.56 -13.33
CA ALA A 728 14.36 -33.65 -14.62
C ALA A 728 15.38 -33.88 -15.74
N LYS A 729 16.44 -33.07 -15.75
CA LYS A 729 17.47 -33.03 -16.79
C LYS A 729 18.77 -32.46 -16.22
N ARG A 730 19.91 -32.90 -16.75
CA ARG A 730 21.22 -32.26 -16.55
C ARG A 730 21.65 -31.56 -17.83
N ILE A 731 22.13 -30.33 -17.73
CA ILE A 731 22.65 -29.53 -18.84
C ILE A 731 23.97 -28.89 -18.46
N LYS A 732 24.83 -28.57 -19.42
CA LYS A 732 26.07 -27.87 -19.08
C LYS A 732 25.77 -26.46 -18.60
N ALA A 733 26.36 -26.06 -17.47
CA ALA A 733 26.18 -24.70 -16.94
C ALA A 733 26.63 -23.64 -17.96
N ARG A 734 27.72 -23.92 -18.70
CA ARG A 734 28.20 -23.06 -19.79
C ARG A 734 27.19 -22.90 -20.92
N GLU A 735 26.61 -24.01 -21.40
CA GLU A 735 25.61 -23.95 -22.47
C GLU A 735 24.39 -23.14 -22.06
N LEU A 736 23.89 -23.32 -20.83
CA LEU A 736 22.76 -22.52 -20.34
C LEU A 736 23.11 -21.04 -20.21
N TRP A 737 24.31 -20.74 -19.71
CA TRP A 737 24.79 -19.36 -19.58
C TRP A 737 24.94 -18.67 -20.94
N ASP A 738 25.48 -19.37 -21.93
CA ASP A 738 25.61 -18.87 -23.30
C ASP A 738 24.24 -18.61 -23.92
N GLN A 739 23.24 -19.48 -23.69
CA GLN A 739 21.85 -19.24 -24.10
C GLN A 739 21.26 -17.99 -23.45
N ILE A 740 21.45 -17.81 -22.13
CA ILE A 740 20.96 -16.63 -21.39
C ILE A 740 21.59 -15.35 -21.94
N ALA A 741 22.91 -15.34 -22.09
CA ALA A 741 23.65 -14.18 -22.58
C ALA A 741 23.25 -13.84 -24.02
N PHE A 742 23.17 -14.84 -24.89
CA PHE A 742 22.77 -14.66 -26.28
C PHE A 742 21.32 -14.16 -26.39
N ALA A 743 20.38 -14.75 -25.66
CA ALA A 743 18.98 -14.33 -25.68
C ALA A 743 18.82 -12.89 -25.16
N ALA A 744 19.46 -12.56 -24.02
CA ALA A 744 19.42 -11.23 -23.44
C ALA A 744 20.00 -10.17 -24.40
N TRP A 745 21.11 -10.47 -25.07
CA TRP A 745 21.66 -9.60 -26.11
C TRP A 745 20.72 -9.48 -27.33
N ARG A 746 20.14 -10.59 -27.78
CA ARG A 746 19.36 -10.65 -29.01
C ARG A 746 18.00 -9.96 -28.91
N CYS A 747 17.33 -10.05 -27.76
CA CYS A 747 15.95 -9.57 -27.57
C CYS A 747 15.66 -8.89 -26.22
N ALA A 748 16.69 -8.54 -25.44
CA ALA A 748 16.58 -7.93 -24.11
C ALA A 748 15.92 -8.79 -23.01
N ASP A 749 15.76 -10.10 -23.27
CA ASP A 749 15.22 -11.08 -22.32
C ASP A 749 16.02 -12.40 -22.40
N PRO A 750 16.23 -13.11 -21.29
CA PRO A 750 15.69 -12.78 -19.98
C PRO A 750 16.51 -11.72 -19.24
N GLY A 751 15.84 -10.89 -18.44
CA GLY A 751 16.52 -10.14 -17.38
C GLY A 751 17.16 -11.07 -16.36
N VAL A 752 18.25 -10.64 -15.71
CA VAL A 752 18.93 -11.47 -14.69
C VAL A 752 18.72 -10.91 -13.30
N GLN A 753 18.38 -11.78 -12.36
CA GLN A 753 18.31 -11.49 -10.93
C GLN A 753 19.26 -12.43 -10.19
N TYR A 754 20.29 -11.89 -9.55
CA TYR A 754 21.22 -12.68 -8.74
C TYR A 754 20.57 -12.98 -7.39
N ASP A 755 19.92 -14.14 -7.30
CA ASP A 755 19.00 -14.48 -6.23
C ASP A 755 19.65 -14.41 -4.84
N ASP A 756 20.76 -15.13 -4.68
CA ASP A 756 21.49 -15.18 -3.42
C ASP A 756 22.08 -13.83 -3.09
N THR A 757 22.68 -13.13 -4.06
CA THR A 757 23.26 -11.79 -3.85
C THR A 757 22.19 -10.79 -3.40
N ILE A 758 21.03 -10.73 -4.06
CA ILE A 758 19.92 -9.85 -3.67
C ILE A 758 19.51 -10.11 -2.22
N ASN A 759 19.47 -11.39 -1.80
CA ASN A 759 19.06 -11.76 -0.46
C ASN A 759 20.17 -11.60 0.60
N GLN A 760 21.44 -11.81 0.24
CA GLN A 760 22.61 -11.51 1.08
C GLN A 760 22.69 -10.01 1.40
N TRP A 761 22.26 -9.18 0.45
CA TRP A 761 22.24 -7.72 0.53
C TRP A 761 20.87 -7.19 0.93
N HIS A 762 19.96 -8.07 1.34
CA HIS A 762 18.64 -7.66 1.77
C HIS A 762 18.77 -6.81 3.03
N THR A 763 18.47 -5.51 2.90
CA THR A 763 18.54 -4.54 4.00
C THR A 763 17.45 -4.73 5.06
N CYS A 764 16.52 -5.68 4.84
CA CYS A 764 15.42 -6.02 5.75
C CYS A 764 15.20 -7.55 5.78
N PRO A 765 16.23 -8.38 6.04
CA PRO A 765 16.17 -9.83 5.83
C PRO A 765 15.12 -10.52 6.73
N LYS A 766 14.75 -9.87 7.84
CA LYS A 766 13.66 -10.30 8.74
C LYS A 766 12.26 -10.18 8.12
N SER A 767 12.08 -9.42 7.04
CA SER A 767 10.79 -9.30 6.32
C SER A 767 10.49 -10.49 5.39
N GLY A 768 11.39 -11.47 5.35
CA GLY A 768 11.31 -12.63 4.47
C GLY A 768 12.22 -12.46 3.27
N ARG A 769 12.31 -13.52 2.47
CA ARG A 769 13.17 -13.58 1.30
C ARG A 769 12.59 -12.74 0.16
N ILE A 770 13.43 -11.98 -0.54
CA ILE A 770 13.05 -11.30 -1.79
C ILE A 770 12.95 -12.38 -2.87
N ASN A 771 11.72 -12.67 -3.29
CA ASN A 771 11.42 -13.71 -4.29
C ASN A 771 11.09 -13.16 -5.68
N ALA A 772 10.75 -11.88 -5.76
CA ALA A 772 10.53 -11.09 -6.98
C ALA A 772 10.67 -9.60 -6.64
N SER A 773 10.90 -8.77 -7.64
CA SER A 773 10.75 -7.31 -7.54
C SER A 773 9.47 -6.84 -8.26
N ASN A 774 9.09 -5.57 -8.14
CA ASN A 774 8.02 -4.98 -8.93
C ASN A 774 8.65 -3.98 -9.92
N PRO A 775 8.36 -4.04 -11.23
CA PRO A 775 8.76 -2.97 -12.14
C PRO A 775 7.90 -1.72 -11.86
N CYS A 776 8.51 -0.70 -11.24
CA CYS A 776 7.89 0.55 -10.82
C CYS A 776 7.04 1.29 -11.90
N VAL A 777 6.27 2.26 -11.38
CA VAL A 777 5.26 3.16 -12.00
C VAL A 777 5.67 3.87 -13.30
N THR A 778 4.67 4.43 -13.99
CA THR A 778 4.74 4.93 -15.35
C THR A 778 4.96 6.44 -15.45
N GLY A 779 5.57 6.96 -16.53
CA GLY A 779 5.75 8.41 -16.75
C GLY A 779 4.44 9.21 -16.82
N ASP A 780 3.35 8.57 -17.23
CA ASP A 780 1.98 9.10 -17.25
C ASP A 780 1.31 9.08 -15.86
N THR A 781 1.94 8.45 -14.86
CA THR A 781 1.49 8.51 -13.47
C THR A 781 1.48 9.98 -13.03
N ARG A 782 0.31 10.48 -12.62
CA ARG A 782 0.19 11.86 -12.14
C ARG A 782 0.67 11.93 -10.69
N VAL A 783 1.72 12.71 -10.50
CA VAL A 783 2.31 13.04 -9.21
C VAL A 783 1.99 14.49 -8.89
N LEU A 784 1.76 14.76 -7.61
CA LEU A 784 1.39 16.09 -7.16
C LEU A 784 2.64 17.00 -7.17
N HIS A 785 2.63 18.06 -7.96
CA HIS A 785 3.67 19.09 -7.96
C HIS A 785 3.48 20.03 -6.74
N PRO A 786 4.54 20.60 -6.13
CA PRO A 786 4.44 21.47 -4.94
C PRO A 786 3.48 22.66 -5.05
N GLY A 787 3.10 23.06 -6.26
CA GLY A 787 2.11 24.11 -6.54
C GLY A 787 0.65 23.64 -6.56
N GLY A 788 0.33 22.40 -6.16
CA GLY A 788 -1.05 21.91 -6.06
C GLY A 788 -1.69 21.45 -7.38
N ILE A 789 -0.91 21.29 -8.46
CA ILE A 789 -1.38 20.81 -9.77
C ILE A 789 -0.84 19.39 -10.00
N TRP A 790 -1.73 18.46 -10.38
CA TRP A 790 -1.36 17.12 -10.81
C TRP A 790 -0.57 17.19 -12.12
N ARG A 791 0.71 16.83 -12.08
CA ARG A 791 1.55 16.71 -13.28
C ARG A 791 1.89 15.25 -13.50
N ARG A 792 1.87 14.80 -14.74
CA ARG A 792 2.42 13.48 -15.07
C ARG A 792 3.91 13.47 -14.71
N ILE A 793 4.44 12.34 -14.25
CA ILE A 793 5.87 12.18 -13.95
C ILE A 793 6.70 12.66 -15.14
N ASP A 794 6.29 12.36 -16.38
CA ASP A 794 6.94 12.80 -17.61
C ASP A 794 6.84 14.32 -17.86
N GLN A 795 5.80 14.99 -17.38
CA GLN A 795 5.64 16.46 -17.41
C GLN A 795 6.45 17.18 -16.32
N MET A 796 7.01 16.46 -15.35
CA MET A 796 7.92 16.98 -14.32
C MET A 796 9.40 16.75 -14.66
N ILE A 797 9.68 16.15 -15.82
CA ILE A 797 11.05 15.96 -16.33
C ILE A 797 11.55 17.20 -17.09
N HIS A 798 10.62 18.09 -17.46
CA HIS A 798 10.83 19.29 -18.26
C HIS A 798 10.65 20.63 -17.50
N LEU A 799 10.31 20.57 -16.21
CA LEU A 799 10.52 21.67 -15.27
C LEU A 799 11.78 21.38 -14.46
#